data_AF-A0A9W7L864-F1
#
_entry.id   AF-A0A9W7L864-F1
#
_cell.length_a   1.000
_cell.length_b   1.000
_cell.length_c   1.000
_cell.angle_alpha   90.00
_cell.angle_beta   90.00
_cell.angle_gamma   90.00
#
_symmetry.space_group_name_H-M   'P 1'
#
loop_
_entity.id
_entity.type
_entity.pdbx_description
1 polymer ?
#
loop_
_entity_poly.entity_id
_entity_poly.type
_entity_poly.pdbx_seq_one_letter_code
_entity_poly.pdbx_strand_id
1 'polypeptide(L)'
;KSTGSNPATTASIYNYLSTCIKSTTSQPPVTPTAHERAVLRSILSSFMSSNGGYSDKCGWCGAYSPRVRQVEGNKFFLGNLNAKQRKSNEGRNIELGPAGGKKGEAPRMDDTDESEESEGEGTEEEVKKQDRFMTPLEVQSQAKRTWEMEPFLSSRVFGSSHCSNPHSLKSLKTGHTIFFQRVVIVPPSRFRPPMVMGNMTVEHSQNGYINKIISLNQEIRDGIAGTAIKPPSEDSENFNAEVDAYQAAQGKTDSVLQKWIELQLAVNCYVDSSKDPQSAQGNTPPGIRQLLERKEGIFRKHMMGKRVNYACRSVISPDPYIGTNEIGIPVKFARTLNFPTPVTPFNVEKMRELVIRGANSYPGANWVEEADGRRYELKRMPEEKREALAARLLGNGQGGQMKVGRQLENGDTMLVNRQPTLHKPGIMAHHVRVLHSPSQQTIRMHYANCNTYNADFDGDEMNCHFPQNFLARSESENIVSNDLQYIVPTDGSPLRGLIQDHVDGGVKMCGKDSYFGKEEYYQLIYSAMATLPGLEVLSHDENILFLPPAILKPRRLWTGKQVISTLLHNLRYSTYKDTKKSKGEPLPGISQERKTKTPATAFGESMKEHLVLIRDGHLLRGVLDKAAFGATDMSLVHAVHEAYGPHKAGLLLNSLGRLFTAYIQYYAGHSCRMEDLVLKPDADEDRRELVKKAYNQGMRAAKAWADSEGGKSEIR
;
A
#
# COMPACT_ATOMS: atom_id res chain seq x y z
N LYS A 1 54.37 -4.33 -21.63
CA LYS A 1 54.81 -4.61 -23.02
C LYS A 1 53.98 -5.80 -23.53
N SER A 2 53.39 -5.66 -24.73
CA SER A 2 52.50 -6.59 -25.46
C SER A 2 51.21 -7.10 -24.77
N THR A 3 50.07 -6.49 -25.07
CA THR A 3 48.75 -7.11 -24.92
C THR A 3 48.09 -7.20 -26.29
N GLY A 4 48.40 -8.29 -27.00
CA GLY A 4 47.63 -8.72 -28.15
C GLY A 4 46.25 -9.17 -27.70
N SER A 5 45.21 -8.45 -28.13
CA SER A 5 43.82 -8.91 -28.02
C SER A 5 43.64 -10.10 -28.95
N ASN A 6 43.56 -11.29 -28.38
CA ASN A 6 43.46 -12.55 -29.10
C ASN A 6 42.08 -12.65 -29.80
N PRO A 7 41.97 -12.77 -31.14
CA PRO A 7 40.68 -12.93 -31.83
C PRO A 7 39.95 -14.24 -31.47
N ALA A 8 40.57 -15.13 -30.70
CA ALA A 8 39.98 -16.34 -30.16
C ALA A 8 38.85 -16.11 -29.13
N THR A 9 38.85 -14.99 -28.38
CA THR A 9 37.82 -14.74 -27.34
C THR A 9 36.45 -14.36 -27.91
N THR A 10 36.39 -13.64 -29.02
CA THR A 10 35.14 -13.29 -29.71
C THR A 10 34.53 -14.50 -30.42
N ALA A 11 35.37 -15.35 -31.02
CA ALA A 11 34.95 -16.63 -31.61
C ALA A 11 34.48 -17.63 -30.53
N SER A 12 35.10 -17.61 -29.34
CA SER A 12 34.70 -18.45 -28.20
C SER A 12 33.32 -18.07 -27.64
N ILE A 13 33.01 -16.77 -27.54
CA ILE A 13 31.68 -16.30 -27.11
C ILE A 13 30.63 -16.64 -28.17
N TYR A 14 30.95 -16.48 -29.46
CA TYR A 14 30.05 -16.84 -30.56
C TYR A 14 29.76 -18.35 -30.60
N ASN A 15 30.78 -19.18 -30.39
CA ASN A 15 30.64 -20.64 -30.31
C ASN A 15 29.89 -21.10 -29.05
N TYR A 16 30.11 -20.45 -27.90
CA TYR A 16 29.38 -20.71 -26.65
C TYR A 16 27.89 -20.34 -26.77
N LEU A 17 27.58 -19.20 -27.40
CA LEU A 17 26.22 -18.77 -27.69
C LEU A 17 25.54 -19.67 -28.74
N SER A 18 26.29 -20.13 -29.75
CA SER A 18 25.84 -21.10 -30.76
C SER A 18 25.54 -22.49 -30.18
N THR A 19 26.32 -22.95 -29.19
CA THR A 19 26.07 -24.23 -28.50
C THR A 19 24.87 -24.14 -27.55
N CYS A 20 24.68 -23.02 -26.86
CA CYS A 20 23.46 -22.79 -26.06
C CYS A 20 22.18 -22.88 -26.92
N ILE A 21 22.23 -22.40 -28.18
CA ILE A 21 21.10 -22.42 -29.13
C ILE A 21 20.71 -23.84 -29.57
N LYS A 22 21.64 -24.80 -29.61
CA LYS A 22 21.33 -26.19 -29.99
C LYS A 22 20.63 -26.97 -28.87
N SER A 23 20.67 -26.49 -27.63
CA SER A 23 20.19 -27.23 -26.45
C SER A 23 18.75 -26.90 -26.01
N THR A 24 18.15 -25.81 -26.50
CA THR A 24 16.80 -25.40 -26.08
C THR A 24 15.75 -25.77 -27.14
N THR A 25 15.53 -27.07 -27.31
CA THR A 25 14.27 -27.57 -27.88
C THR A 25 13.41 -28.07 -26.72
N SER A 26 12.18 -27.55 -26.61
CA SER A 26 11.04 -28.07 -25.82
C SER A 26 10.76 -27.62 -24.37
N GLN A 27 11.45 -26.65 -23.77
CA GLN A 27 11.02 -26.14 -22.44
C GLN A 27 10.37 -24.75 -22.51
N PRO A 28 9.31 -24.48 -21.72
CA PRO A 28 8.70 -23.16 -21.63
C PRO A 28 9.76 -22.13 -21.21
N PRO A 29 9.65 -20.85 -21.63
CA PRO A 29 10.67 -19.85 -21.33
C PRO A 29 10.83 -19.72 -19.81
N VAL A 30 11.93 -20.29 -19.29
CA VAL A 30 12.30 -20.18 -17.88
C VAL A 30 12.45 -18.69 -17.58
N THR A 31 11.63 -18.20 -16.67
CA THR A 31 11.70 -16.80 -16.26
C THR A 31 13.02 -16.60 -15.55
N PRO A 32 13.96 -15.77 -16.05
CA PRO A 32 15.29 -15.68 -15.49
C PRO A 32 15.20 -15.21 -14.03
N THR A 33 15.96 -15.86 -13.17
CA THR A 33 16.10 -15.53 -11.74
C THR A 33 16.63 -14.11 -11.56
N ALA A 34 16.47 -13.54 -10.36
CA ALA A 34 16.97 -12.20 -10.05
C ALA A 34 18.49 -12.08 -10.29
N HIS A 35 19.25 -13.13 -9.99
CA HIS A 35 20.69 -13.20 -10.21
C HIS A 35 21.04 -13.20 -11.72
N GLU A 36 20.39 -14.04 -12.52
CA GLU A 36 20.62 -14.09 -13.97
C GLU A 36 20.31 -12.75 -14.65
N ARG A 37 19.25 -12.05 -14.21
CA ARG A 37 18.94 -10.71 -14.71
C ARG A 37 20.02 -9.69 -14.33
N ALA A 38 20.57 -9.78 -13.12
CA ALA A 38 21.65 -8.91 -12.68
C ALA A 38 22.94 -9.15 -13.49
N VAL A 39 23.29 -10.40 -13.73
CA VAL A 39 24.44 -10.78 -14.58
C VAL A 39 24.23 -10.30 -16.01
N LEU A 40 23.04 -10.53 -16.59
CA LEU A 40 22.72 -10.05 -17.93
C LEU A 40 22.83 -8.52 -18.03
N ARG A 41 22.32 -7.77 -17.03
CA ARG A 41 22.47 -6.30 -16.99
C ARG A 41 23.93 -5.88 -16.90
N SER A 42 24.75 -6.57 -16.11
CA SER A 42 26.18 -6.30 -16.01
C SER A 42 26.90 -6.52 -17.34
N ILE A 43 26.62 -7.64 -18.02
CA ILE A 43 27.16 -7.95 -19.35
C ILE A 43 26.74 -6.88 -20.35
N LEU A 44 25.45 -6.51 -20.39
CA LEU A 44 24.93 -5.49 -21.30
C LEU A 44 25.54 -4.12 -21.01
N SER A 45 25.68 -3.74 -19.73
CA SER A 45 26.34 -2.49 -19.34
C SER A 45 27.80 -2.48 -19.78
N SER A 46 28.55 -3.56 -19.54
CA SER A 46 29.93 -3.69 -20.00
C SER A 46 30.03 -3.61 -21.51
N PHE A 47 29.15 -4.30 -22.23
CA PHE A 47 29.09 -4.27 -23.69
C PHE A 47 28.82 -2.86 -24.24
N MET A 48 27.85 -2.14 -23.67
CA MET A 48 27.53 -0.76 -24.06
C MET A 48 28.67 0.21 -23.71
N SER A 49 29.31 0.06 -22.54
CA SER A 49 30.46 0.88 -22.15
C SER A 49 31.69 0.62 -23.04
N SER A 50 31.95 -0.63 -23.41
CA SER A 50 33.03 -0.96 -24.35
C SER A 50 32.77 -0.31 -25.72
N ASN A 51 31.53 -0.31 -26.21
CA ASN A 51 31.18 0.28 -27.51
C ASN A 51 31.02 1.81 -27.50
N GLY A 52 30.73 2.42 -26.34
CA GLY A 52 30.65 3.87 -26.18
C GLY A 52 32.00 4.58 -26.19
N GLY A 53 33.11 3.82 -26.04
CA GLY A 53 34.48 4.34 -25.98
C GLY A 53 35.41 3.86 -27.10
N TYR A 54 34.95 3.07 -28.08
CA TYR A 54 35.79 2.68 -29.20
C TYR A 54 36.15 3.91 -30.04
N SER A 55 37.43 4.01 -30.37
CA SER A 55 38.03 4.99 -31.28
C SER A 55 37.09 5.31 -32.44
N ASP A 56 37.09 6.56 -32.90
CA ASP A 56 36.35 7.02 -34.09
C ASP A 56 36.56 6.12 -35.34
N LYS A 57 37.53 5.18 -35.30
CA LYS A 57 37.90 4.17 -36.27
C LYS A 57 37.17 2.82 -36.07
N CYS A 58 36.49 2.33 -37.11
CA CYS A 58 35.87 1.00 -37.15
C CYS A 58 36.92 -0.13 -37.13
N GLY A 59 36.72 -1.14 -36.28
CA GLY A 59 37.61 -2.31 -36.19
C GLY A 59 37.60 -3.24 -37.41
N TRP A 60 36.55 -3.18 -38.24
CA TRP A 60 36.40 -4.04 -39.41
C TRP A 60 36.97 -3.41 -40.70
N CYS A 61 36.53 -2.21 -41.06
CA CYS A 61 36.99 -1.51 -42.28
C CYS A 61 38.09 -0.47 -42.02
N GLY A 62 38.41 -0.16 -40.76
CA GLY A 62 39.44 0.82 -40.40
C GLY A 62 39.07 2.28 -40.70
N ALA A 63 37.85 2.57 -41.16
CA ALA A 63 37.38 3.90 -41.50
C ALA A 63 36.94 4.69 -40.27
N TYR A 64 37.11 6.00 -40.32
CA TYR A 64 36.61 6.93 -39.31
C TYR A 64 35.16 7.32 -39.61
N SER A 65 34.25 7.14 -38.64
CA SER A 65 32.85 7.57 -38.78
C SER A 65 32.63 8.93 -38.10
N PRO A 66 31.85 9.84 -38.70
CA PRO A 66 31.46 11.09 -38.04
C PRO A 66 30.64 10.79 -36.78
N ARG A 67 30.84 11.62 -35.74
CA ARG A 67 30.12 11.45 -34.47
C ARG A 67 28.66 11.87 -34.63
N VAL A 68 27.76 11.07 -34.09
CA VAL A 68 26.33 11.43 -33.98
C VAL A 68 26.09 12.04 -32.61
N ARG A 69 25.58 13.26 -32.58
CA ARG A 69 25.17 13.97 -31.36
C ARG A 69 23.66 14.01 -31.28
N GLN A 70 23.11 13.64 -30.13
CA GLN A 70 21.70 13.83 -29.82
C GLN A 70 21.51 15.14 -29.06
N VAL A 71 20.51 15.92 -29.45
CA VAL A 71 20.09 17.15 -28.77
C VAL A 71 18.67 16.94 -28.22
N GLU A 72 18.24 17.80 -27.28
CA GLU A 72 16.90 17.77 -26.71
C GLU A 72 15.80 17.75 -27.79
N GLY A 73 14.68 17.07 -27.51
CA GLY A 73 13.60 16.87 -28.48
C GLY A 73 13.79 15.72 -29.48
N ASN A 74 14.75 14.81 -29.25
CA ASN A 74 15.12 13.70 -30.15
C ASN A 74 15.66 14.14 -31.53
N LYS A 75 16.34 15.29 -31.59
CA LYS A 75 17.05 15.73 -32.80
C LYS A 75 18.44 15.09 -32.87
N PHE A 76 18.83 14.59 -34.03
CA PHE A 76 20.15 13.99 -34.26
C PHE A 76 20.96 14.84 -35.24
N PHE A 77 22.21 15.07 -34.89
CA PHE A 77 23.16 15.85 -35.69
C PHE A 77 24.40 15.02 -35.98
N LEU A 78 24.88 15.10 -37.21
CA LEU A 78 26.09 14.47 -37.68
C LEU A 78 27.23 15.50 -37.64
N GLY A 79 28.21 15.24 -36.78
CA GLY A 79 29.40 16.06 -36.67
C GLY A 79 30.33 15.90 -37.88
N ASN A 80 31.27 16.83 -38.01
CA ASN A 80 32.26 16.79 -39.08
C ASN A 80 33.45 15.87 -38.74
N LEU A 81 34.01 15.23 -39.76
CA LEU A 81 35.29 14.52 -39.64
C LEU A 81 36.46 15.51 -39.61
N ASN A 82 37.43 15.27 -38.73
CA ASN A 82 38.66 16.07 -38.70
C ASN A 82 39.47 15.86 -39.98
N ALA A 83 40.26 16.86 -40.40
CA ALA A 83 41.04 16.80 -41.65
C ALA A 83 41.96 15.57 -41.74
N LYS A 84 42.53 15.14 -40.60
CA LYS A 84 43.36 13.92 -40.47
C LYS A 84 42.55 12.63 -40.67
N GLN A 85 41.32 12.58 -40.17
CA GLN A 85 40.42 11.42 -40.31
C GLN A 85 39.91 11.30 -41.75
N ARG A 86 39.58 12.44 -42.37
CA ARG A 86 39.15 12.50 -43.77
C ARG A 86 40.23 12.00 -44.73
N LYS A 87 41.48 12.48 -44.61
CA LYS A 87 42.61 11.98 -45.40
C LYS A 87 42.86 10.48 -45.19
N SER A 88 42.64 9.97 -43.97
CA SER A 88 42.76 8.54 -43.66
C SER A 88 41.65 7.67 -44.27
N ASN A 89 40.48 8.24 -44.57
CA ASN A 89 39.39 7.56 -45.25
C ASN A 89 39.55 7.62 -46.78
N GLU A 90 39.96 8.77 -47.32
CA GLU A 90 40.28 8.98 -48.73
C GLU A 90 41.42 8.06 -49.18
N GLY A 91 42.48 7.91 -48.37
CA GLY A 91 43.57 6.96 -48.63
C GLY A 91 43.17 5.47 -48.60
N ARG A 92 41.91 5.16 -48.25
CA ARG A 92 41.34 3.81 -48.28
C ARG A 92 40.23 3.65 -49.32
N ASN A 93 40.05 4.62 -50.22
CA ASN A 93 38.93 4.69 -51.18
C ASN A 93 37.55 4.66 -50.49
N ILE A 94 37.44 5.21 -49.28
CA ILE A 94 36.17 5.34 -48.57
C ILE A 94 35.78 6.81 -48.56
N GLU A 95 34.91 7.19 -49.48
CA GLU A 95 34.31 8.52 -49.50
C GLU A 95 33.04 8.55 -48.65
N LEU A 96 33.15 9.15 -47.46
CA LEU A 96 31.98 9.54 -46.67
C LEU A 96 31.66 10.99 -47.04
N GLY A 97 30.44 11.24 -47.53
CA GLY A 97 30.02 12.58 -47.94
C GLY A 97 30.25 13.61 -46.83
N PRO A 98 30.68 14.85 -47.16
CA PRO A 98 30.90 15.89 -46.16
C PRO A 98 29.59 16.22 -45.42
N ALA A 99 29.68 16.56 -44.12
CA ALA A 99 28.50 16.99 -43.37
C ALA A 99 28.00 18.37 -43.87
N GLY A 100 28.89 19.21 -44.40
CA GLY A 100 28.52 20.40 -45.19
C GLY A 100 28.42 20.08 -46.68
N GLY A 101 27.25 20.28 -47.28
CA GLY A 101 27.06 20.14 -48.72
C GLY A 101 27.99 21.07 -49.52
N LYS A 102 28.43 20.63 -50.71
CA LYS A 102 29.04 21.54 -51.69
C LYS A 102 27.93 22.43 -52.28
N LYS A 103 28.10 23.75 -52.17
CA LYS A 103 27.35 24.85 -52.82
C LYS A 103 25.84 24.62 -53.02
N GLY A 104 25.09 25.05 -52.01
CA GLY A 104 23.64 25.14 -51.94
C GLY A 104 23.29 25.18 -50.46
N GLU A 105 23.06 26.38 -49.92
CA GLU A 105 22.84 26.60 -48.48
C GLU A 105 21.74 25.67 -47.93
N ALA A 106 22.02 24.99 -46.83
CA ALA A 106 21.02 24.29 -46.02
C ALA A 106 20.18 25.32 -45.23
N PRO A 107 18.93 25.00 -44.84
CA PRO A 107 18.10 25.90 -44.05
C PRO A 107 18.80 26.33 -42.78
N ARG A 108 18.93 27.66 -42.61
CA ARG A 108 19.28 28.28 -41.34
C ARG A 108 18.09 28.12 -40.39
N MET A 109 18.29 27.44 -39.28
CA MET A 109 17.47 27.62 -38.08
C MET A 109 18.35 28.38 -37.09
N ASP A 110 18.05 29.66 -36.88
CA ASP A 110 18.58 30.42 -35.77
C ASP A 110 18.07 29.79 -34.48
N ASP A 111 18.99 29.29 -33.66
CA ASP A 111 18.75 29.10 -32.24
C ASP A 111 18.70 30.52 -31.64
N THR A 112 17.51 31.03 -31.34
CA THR A 112 17.36 32.23 -30.50
C THR A 112 17.77 31.88 -29.07
N ASP A 113 19.05 31.91 -28.79
CA ASP A 113 19.61 32.22 -27.48
C ASP A 113 20.17 33.65 -27.56
N GLU A 114 19.42 34.60 -27.01
CA GLU A 114 19.92 35.95 -26.76
C GLU A 114 20.98 35.89 -25.66
N SER A 115 22.25 35.98 -26.05
CA SER A 115 23.32 36.45 -25.16
C SER A 115 24.10 37.53 -25.90
N GLU A 116 23.88 38.78 -25.47
CA GLU A 116 24.67 39.95 -25.83
C GLU A 116 26.15 39.69 -25.49
N GLU A 117 27.07 39.92 -26.44
CA GLU A 117 28.41 40.43 -26.12
C GLU A 117 29.14 41.00 -27.37
N SER A 118 29.53 42.26 -27.20
CA SER A 118 30.44 43.18 -27.91
C SER A 118 31.26 42.74 -29.14
N GLU A 119 31.26 43.63 -30.15
CA GLU A 119 32.22 43.71 -31.24
C GLU A 119 33.65 44.09 -30.77
N GLY A 120 34.68 43.51 -31.39
CA GLY A 120 36.08 43.91 -31.21
C GLY A 120 37.12 43.05 -31.93
N GLU A 121 37.41 43.41 -33.19
CA GLU A 121 38.67 43.27 -33.97
C GLU A 121 39.38 41.90 -34.16
N GLY A 122 39.22 41.36 -35.38
CA GLY A 122 40.33 41.08 -36.30
C GLY A 122 41.28 39.92 -36.00
N THR A 123 40.96 38.72 -36.51
CA THR A 123 41.92 37.80 -37.18
C THR A 123 41.12 36.66 -37.85
N GLU A 124 41.52 36.30 -39.07
CA GLU A 124 41.05 35.23 -39.97
C GLU A 124 39.82 34.39 -39.52
N GLU A 125 38.71 34.52 -40.26
CA GLU A 125 37.48 33.73 -40.10
C GLU A 125 37.74 32.21 -40.13
N GLU A 126 37.88 31.59 -38.95
CA GLU A 126 37.55 30.18 -38.79
C GLU A 126 36.04 30.02 -38.96
N VAL A 127 35.60 29.64 -40.18
CA VAL A 127 34.22 29.18 -40.43
C VAL A 127 33.93 28.03 -39.46
N LYS A 128 33.14 28.30 -38.40
CA LYS A 128 32.58 27.28 -37.50
C LYS A 128 31.84 26.25 -38.36
N LYS A 129 32.44 25.08 -38.56
CA LYS A 129 31.84 23.98 -39.33
C LYS A 129 30.61 23.45 -38.61
N GLN A 130 29.43 23.84 -39.06
CA GLN A 130 28.14 23.43 -38.48
C GLN A 130 27.86 21.93 -38.67
N ASP A 131 27.22 21.33 -37.67
CA ASP A 131 26.77 19.93 -37.70
C ASP A 131 25.54 19.79 -38.63
N ARG A 132 25.42 18.65 -39.31
CA ARG A 132 24.29 18.40 -40.22
C ARG A 132 23.14 17.72 -39.50
N PHE A 133 21.92 18.23 -39.64
CA PHE A 133 20.72 17.54 -39.14
C PHE A 133 20.49 16.19 -39.86
N MET A 134 20.29 15.12 -39.10
CA MET A 134 19.92 13.80 -39.61
C MET A 134 18.41 13.63 -39.58
N THR A 135 17.80 13.39 -40.74
CA THR A 135 16.36 13.14 -40.81
C THR A 135 16.00 11.81 -40.14
N PRO A 136 14.77 11.65 -39.59
CA PRO A 136 14.34 10.38 -38.99
C PRO A 136 14.44 9.17 -39.94
N LEU A 137 14.27 9.37 -41.26
CA LEU A 137 14.45 8.32 -42.27
C LEU A 137 15.91 7.91 -42.46
N GLU A 138 16.84 8.87 -42.36
CA GLU A 138 18.27 8.60 -42.41
C GLU A 138 18.69 7.78 -41.19
N VAL A 139 18.24 8.17 -39.99
CA VAL A 139 18.47 7.42 -38.73
C VAL A 139 17.87 6.01 -38.82
N GLN A 140 16.65 5.86 -39.36
CA GLN A 140 16.04 4.54 -39.57
C GLN A 140 16.84 3.67 -40.55
N SER A 141 17.36 4.27 -41.62
CA SER A 141 18.17 3.57 -42.63
C SER A 141 19.48 3.07 -42.04
N GLN A 142 20.12 3.85 -41.18
CA GLN A 142 21.32 3.42 -40.44
C GLN A 142 21.01 2.26 -39.49
N ALA A 143 19.96 2.38 -38.66
CA ALA A 143 19.54 1.31 -37.76
C ALA A 143 19.20 0.00 -38.51
N LYS A 144 18.55 0.11 -39.67
CA LYS A 144 18.26 -1.02 -40.55
C LYS A 144 19.54 -1.70 -41.04
N ARG A 145 20.51 -0.93 -41.53
CA ARG A 145 21.82 -1.48 -41.97
C ARG A 145 22.56 -2.17 -40.83
N THR A 146 22.55 -1.61 -39.62
CA THR A 146 23.16 -2.25 -38.45
C THR A 146 22.52 -3.61 -38.15
N TRP A 147 21.18 -3.69 -38.21
CA TRP A 147 20.44 -4.94 -38.01
C TRP A 147 20.60 -5.95 -39.14
N GLU A 148 20.84 -5.49 -40.38
CA GLU A 148 21.14 -6.36 -41.52
C GLU A 148 22.53 -7.02 -41.41
N MET A 149 23.50 -6.27 -40.88
CA MET A 149 24.88 -6.73 -40.67
C MET A 149 25.00 -7.63 -39.43
N GLU A 150 24.40 -7.23 -38.31
CA GLU A 150 24.52 -7.94 -37.01
C GLU A 150 23.14 -8.29 -36.41
N PRO A 151 22.34 -9.14 -37.08
CA PRO A 151 20.96 -9.45 -36.65
C PRO A 151 20.90 -10.18 -35.31
N PHE A 152 21.84 -11.10 -35.06
CA PHE A 152 21.84 -11.92 -33.84
C PHE A 152 22.15 -11.07 -32.60
N LEU A 153 23.25 -10.32 -32.63
CA LEU A 153 23.68 -9.48 -31.52
C LEU A 153 22.64 -8.41 -31.20
N SER A 154 22.15 -7.71 -32.22
CA SER A 154 21.17 -6.63 -32.05
C SER A 154 19.85 -7.13 -31.43
N SER A 155 19.38 -8.32 -31.84
CA SER A 155 18.18 -8.94 -31.25
C SER A 155 18.36 -9.42 -29.80
N ARG A 156 19.58 -9.78 -29.39
CA ARG A 156 19.86 -10.22 -28.02
C ARG A 156 20.06 -9.06 -27.06
N VAL A 157 20.59 -7.94 -27.55
CA VAL A 157 20.76 -6.70 -26.78
C VAL A 157 19.42 -5.99 -26.58
N PHE A 158 18.64 -5.82 -27.66
CA PHE A 158 17.42 -5.00 -27.64
C PHE A 158 16.11 -5.80 -27.63
N GLY A 159 16.19 -7.13 -27.75
CA GLY A 159 15.05 -8.05 -27.72
C GLY A 159 14.54 -8.46 -29.11
N SER A 160 13.81 -9.58 -29.15
CA SER A 160 13.21 -10.17 -30.34
C SER A 160 11.67 -10.13 -30.32
N SER A 161 11.06 -9.36 -29.42
CA SER A 161 9.61 -9.28 -29.18
C SER A 161 8.79 -8.85 -30.40
N HIS A 162 9.39 -8.13 -31.34
CA HIS A 162 8.76 -7.73 -32.61
C HIS A 162 9.19 -8.59 -33.81
N CYS A 163 9.96 -9.66 -33.59
CA CYS A 163 10.31 -10.62 -34.63
C CYS A 163 9.20 -11.66 -34.74
N SER A 164 8.59 -11.79 -35.92
CA SER A 164 7.57 -12.82 -36.19
C SER A 164 8.07 -14.25 -35.91
N ASN A 165 9.38 -14.50 -36.08
CA ASN A 165 10.03 -15.75 -35.67
C ASN A 165 11.44 -15.47 -35.10
N PRO A 166 11.66 -15.62 -33.79
CA PRO A 166 12.97 -15.40 -33.15
C PRO A 166 14.10 -16.33 -33.65
N HIS A 167 13.76 -17.40 -34.36
CA HIS A 167 14.71 -18.36 -34.92
C HIS A 167 15.01 -18.12 -36.41
N SER A 168 14.35 -17.16 -37.06
CA SER A 168 14.56 -16.86 -38.48
C SER A 168 15.46 -15.63 -38.66
N LEU A 169 16.59 -15.81 -39.35
CA LEU A 169 17.49 -14.71 -39.73
C LEU A 169 16.75 -13.58 -40.49
N LYS A 170 15.78 -13.94 -41.34
CA LYS A 170 14.97 -12.94 -42.08
C LYS A 170 14.10 -12.11 -41.15
N SER A 171 13.59 -12.72 -40.07
CA SER A 171 12.77 -12.04 -39.07
C SER A 171 13.60 -11.23 -38.07
N LEU A 172 14.84 -11.63 -37.80
CA LEU A 172 15.73 -10.89 -36.89
C LEU A 172 16.17 -9.57 -37.53
N LYS A 173 16.38 -9.53 -38.85
CA LYS A 173 16.76 -8.32 -39.61
C LYS A 173 15.73 -7.18 -39.52
N THR A 174 14.45 -7.49 -39.29
CA THR A 174 13.40 -6.47 -39.12
C THR A 174 13.31 -5.92 -37.71
N GLY A 175 14.16 -6.36 -36.77
CA GLY A 175 14.13 -5.93 -35.37
C GLY A 175 14.40 -4.44 -35.14
N HIS A 176 14.96 -3.71 -36.11
CA HIS A 176 15.18 -2.26 -35.98
C HIS A 176 13.86 -1.45 -35.87
N THR A 177 12.70 -2.03 -36.23
CA THR A 177 11.41 -1.31 -36.23
C THR A 177 10.92 -0.96 -34.82
N ILE A 178 11.48 -1.56 -33.76
CA ILE A 178 11.04 -1.31 -32.38
C ILE A 178 11.22 0.15 -31.94
N PHE A 179 12.17 0.87 -32.55
CA PHE A 179 12.49 2.25 -32.19
C PHE A 179 11.66 3.28 -32.96
N PHE A 180 10.98 2.87 -34.04
CA PHE A 180 10.32 3.80 -34.96
C PHE A 180 8.83 3.55 -35.02
N GLN A 181 8.06 4.57 -34.64
CA GLN A 181 6.61 4.53 -34.67
C GLN A 181 6.08 5.12 -35.99
N ARG A 182 5.44 4.28 -36.81
CA ARG A 182 4.74 4.73 -38.03
C ARG A 182 3.26 5.03 -37.79
N VAL A 183 2.69 4.49 -36.70
CA VAL A 183 1.27 4.61 -36.36
C VAL A 183 1.13 4.92 -34.88
N VAL A 184 0.32 5.93 -34.54
CA VAL A 184 -0.06 6.24 -33.15
C VAL A 184 -1.35 5.51 -32.82
N ILE A 185 -1.32 4.71 -31.74
CA ILE A 185 -2.50 3.99 -31.27
C ILE A 185 -3.38 4.96 -30.48
N VAL A 186 -4.65 5.09 -30.89
CA VAL A 186 -5.63 5.93 -30.20
C VAL A 186 -6.42 5.08 -29.20
N PRO A 187 -6.40 5.40 -27.89
CA PRO A 187 -7.20 4.68 -26.91
C PRO A 187 -8.71 4.78 -27.22
N PRO A 188 -9.48 3.70 -27.02
CA PRO A 188 -10.94 3.73 -27.14
C PRO A 188 -11.58 4.86 -26.32
N SER A 189 -12.71 5.38 -26.79
CA SER A 189 -13.38 6.55 -26.18
C SER A 189 -13.69 6.38 -24.69
N ARG A 190 -13.96 5.14 -24.23
CA ARG A 190 -14.20 4.84 -22.81
C ARG A 190 -13.02 5.18 -21.88
N PHE A 191 -11.80 5.29 -22.40
CA PHE A 191 -10.58 5.63 -21.65
C PHE A 191 -10.20 7.11 -21.79
N ARG A 192 -10.98 7.88 -22.56
CA ARG A 192 -10.84 9.32 -22.73
C ARG A 192 -12.20 10.00 -22.54
N PRO A 193 -12.90 9.78 -21.42
CA PRO A 193 -14.20 10.41 -21.19
C PRO A 193 -14.05 11.93 -21.07
N PRO A 194 -15.05 12.71 -21.47
CA PRO A 194 -15.07 14.14 -21.19
C PRO A 194 -15.04 14.38 -19.67
N MET A 195 -14.30 15.39 -19.24
CA MET A 195 -14.22 15.78 -17.84
C MET A 195 -15.36 16.75 -17.53
N VAL A 196 -16.14 16.48 -16.48
CA VAL A 196 -17.22 17.34 -16.04
C VAL A 196 -16.79 18.07 -14.77
N MET A 197 -16.66 19.39 -14.85
CA MET A 197 -16.38 20.28 -13.71
C MET A 197 -17.59 21.16 -13.45
N GLY A 198 -18.44 20.73 -12.51
CA GLY A 198 -19.73 21.38 -12.27
C GLY A 198 -20.63 21.30 -13.50
N ASN A 199 -20.99 22.45 -14.07
CA ASN A 199 -21.82 22.54 -15.28
C ASN A 199 -21.01 22.57 -16.58
N MET A 200 -19.67 22.67 -16.51
CA MET A 200 -18.81 22.72 -17.69
C MET A 200 -18.30 21.33 -18.04
N THR A 201 -18.45 20.96 -19.32
CA THR A 201 -17.86 19.75 -19.88
C THR A 201 -16.64 20.12 -20.71
N VAL A 202 -15.47 19.66 -20.29
CA VAL A 202 -14.18 19.89 -20.97
C VAL A 202 -13.74 18.59 -21.63
N GLU A 203 -13.11 18.68 -22.80
CA GLU A 203 -12.53 17.51 -23.45
C GLU A 203 -11.42 16.87 -22.61
N HIS A 204 -11.17 15.58 -22.84
CA HIS A 204 -10.09 14.88 -22.19
C HIS A 204 -8.73 15.44 -22.65
N SER A 205 -7.80 15.64 -21.71
CA SER A 205 -6.46 16.21 -21.96
C SER A 205 -5.69 15.56 -23.12
N GLN A 206 -5.75 14.24 -23.23
CA GLN A 206 -5.10 13.50 -24.31
C GLN A 206 -5.63 13.84 -25.72
N ASN A 207 -6.89 14.30 -25.84
CA ASN A 207 -7.46 14.65 -27.14
C ASN A 207 -6.76 15.86 -27.75
N GLY A 208 -6.27 16.80 -26.92
CA GLY A 208 -5.52 17.96 -27.38
C GLY A 208 -4.27 17.56 -28.18
N TYR A 209 -3.48 16.61 -27.66
CA TYR A 209 -2.29 16.11 -28.37
C TYR A 209 -2.64 15.31 -29.63
N ILE A 210 -3.69 14.48 -29.57
CA ILE A 210 -4.12 13.68 -30.73
C ILE A 210 -4.60 14.60 -31.86
N ASN A 211 -5.39 15.63 -31.55
CA ASN A 211 -5.87 16.60 -32.53
C ASN A 211 -4.68 17.34 -33.16
N LYS A 212 -3.69 17.77 -32.37
CA LYS A 212 -2.45 18.40 -32.88
C LYS A 212 -1.68 17.47 -33.82
N ILE A 213 -1.56 16.19 -33.47
CA ILE A 213 -0.91 15.17 -34.32
C ILE A 213 -1.66 14.99 -35.65
N ILE A 214 -2.99 14.98 -35.63
CA ILE A 214 -3.82 14.83 -36.84
C ILE A 214 -3.64 16.05 -37.75
N SER A 215 -3.74 17.26 -37.21
CA SER A 215 -3.55 18.51 -37.98
C SER A 215 -2.17 18.57 -38.64
N LEU A 216 -1.10 18.31 -37.87
CA LEU A 216 0.27 18.32 -38.40
C LEU A 216 0.48 17.26 -39.49
N ASN A 217 -0.12 16.07 -39.36
CA ASN A 217 -0.06 15.05 -40.41
C ASN A 217 -0.76 15.49 -41.71
N GLN A 218 -1.88 16.20 -41.59
CA GLN A 218 -2.59 16.74 -42.75
C GLN A 218 -1.76 17.83 -43.43
N GLU A 219 -1.20 18.75 -42.66
CA GLU A 219 -0.36 19.82 -43.20
C GLU A 219 0.91 19.32 -43.88
N ILE A 220 1.56 18.28 -43.34
CA ILE A 220 2.71 17.63 -43.98
C ILE A 220 2.28 16.98 -45.30
N ARG A 221 1.12 16.31 -45.32
CA ARG A 221 0.58 15.68 -46.55
C ARG A 221 0.29 16.71 -47.63
N ASP A 222 -0.31 17.83 -47.27
CA ASP A 222 -0.64 18.92 -48.20
C ASP A 222 0.64 19.61 -48.71
N GLY A 223 1.65 19.80 -47.85
CA GLY A 223 2.97 20.31 -48.24
C GLY A 223 3.73 19.38 -49.22
N ILE A 224 3.61 18.06 -49.04
CA ILE A 224 4.17 17.06 -49.97
C ILE A 224 3.40 17.07 -51.30
N ALA A 225 2.06 17.18 -51.27
CA ALA A 225 1.26 17.27 -52.49
C ALA A 225 1.57 18.55 -53.29
N GLY A 226 1.84 19.68 -52.61
CA GLY A 226 2.23 20.95 -53.22
C GLY A 226 3.68 21.06 -53.68
N THR A 227 4.52 20.06 -53.38
CA THR A 227 5.93 19.93 -53.84
C THR A 227 6.08 18.93 -54.98
N ALA A 228 5.01 18.24 -55.39
CA ALA A 228 4.95 17.48 -56.64
C ALA A 228 4.94 18.44 -57.83
N ILE A 229 6.11 19.01 -58.12
CA ILE A 229 6.40 19.78 -59.33
C ILE A 229 6.21 18.82 -60.52
N LYS A 230 5.33 19.18 -61.46
CA LYS A 230 5.28 18.52 -62.78
C LYS A 230 6.67 18.61 -63.41
N PRO A 231 7.19 17.54 -64.04
CA PRO A 231 8.49 17.59 -64.69
C PRO A 231 8.54 18.78 -65.66
N PRO A 232 9.69 19.47 -65.79
CA PRO A 232 9.81 20.59 -66.71
C PRO A 232 9.45 20.11 -68.13
N SER A 233 8.60 20.84 -68.83
CA SER A 233 8.50 20.70 -70.29
C SER A 233 9.83 21.18 -70.88
N GLU A 234 10.37 20.44 -71.86
CA GLU A 234 11.73 20.59 -72.43
C GLU A 234 12.03 21.95 -73.13
N ASP A 235 11.16 22.96 -73.02
CA ASP A 235 11.27 24.22 -73.76
C ASP A 235 11.40 25.46 -72.83
N SER A 236 12.47 25.55 -72.03
CA SER A 236 12.81 26.83 -71.37
C SER A 236 14.31 27.07 -71.26
N GLU A 237 14.87 27.87 -72.17
CA GLU A 237 16.26 28.34 -72.20
C GLU A 237 16.52 29.47 -71.18
N ASN A 238 16.12 29.30 -69.91
CA ASN A 238 16.29 30.36 -68.91
C ASN A 238 16.87 29.83 -67.59
N PHE A 239 18.20 29.87 -67.47
CA PHE A 239 18.98 29.36 -66.34
C PHE A 239 18.57 29.97 -64.98
N ASN A 240 18.09 31.22 -64.96
CA ASN A 240 17.62 31.88 -63.74
C ASN A 240 16.27 31.34 -63.25
N ALA A 241 15.36 30.92 -64.15
CA ALA A 241 14.07 30.35 -63.77
C ALA A 241 14.22 28.96 -63.14
N GLU A 242 15.26 28.21 -63.54
CA GLU A 242 15.59 26.90 -63.00
C GLU A 242 16.20 27.01 -61.58
N VAL A 243 17.04 28.04 -61.35
CA VAL A 243 17.58 28.37 -60.02
C VAL A 243 16.49 28.86 -59.07
N ASP A 244 15.57 29.71 -59.53
CA ASP A 244 14.44 30.21 -58.73
C ASP A 244 13.44 29.07 -58.40
N ALA A 245 13.17 28.17 -59.34
CA ALA A 245 12.35 26.98 -59.11
C ALA A 245 12.99 26.02 -58.11
N TYR A 246 14.32 25.87 -58.16
CA TYR A 246 15.10 25.05 -57.23
C TYR A 246 15.12 25.66 -55.81
N GLN A 247 15.31 26.97 -55.68
CA GLN A 247 15.24 27.67 -54.39
C GLN A 247 13.82 27.66 -53.79
N ALA A 248 12.78 27.81 -54.63
CA ALA A 248 11.39 27.68 -54.20
C ALA A 248 11.03 26.24 -53.79
N ALA A 249 11.63 25.24 -54.42
CA ALA A 249 11.51 23.84 -54.01
C ALA A 249 12.21 23.58 -52.68
N GLN A 250 13.41 24.14 -52.47
CA GLN A 250 14.16 24.04 -51.20
C GLN A 250 13.40 24.67 -50.02
N GLY A 251 12.89 25.91 -50.17
CA GLY A 251 12.13 26.57 -49.09
C GLY A 251 10.85 25.82 -48.70
N LYS A 252 10.19 25.16 -49.66
CA LYS A 252 9.03 24.29 -49.37
C LYS A 252 9.44 23.00 -48.64
N THR A 253 10.57 22.39 -49.01
CA THR A 253 11.07 21.20 -48.29
C THR A 253 11.47 21.51 -46.85
N ASP A 254 11.99 22.71 -46.60
CA ASP A 254 12.38 23.16 -45.26
C ASP A 254 11.16 23.38 -44.36
N SER A 255 10.08 23.96 -44.91
CA SER A 255 8.81 24.08 -44.19
C SER A 255 8.22 22.72 -43.81
N VAL A 256 8.26 21.73 -44.71
CA VAL A 256 7.82 20.36 -44.42
C VAL A 256 8.68 19.72 -43.32
N LEU A 257 9.99 19.97 -43.34
CA LEU A 257 10.92 19.45 -42.33
C LEU A 257 10.63 20.05 -40.94
N GLN A 258 10.36 21.36 -40.85
CA GLN A 258 9.98 22.02 -39.61
C GLN A 258 8.69 21.41 -39.03
N LYS A 259 7.65 21.24 -39.86
CA LYS A 259 6.40 20.59 -39.43
C LYS A 259 6.60 19.14 -38.98
N TRP A 260 7.53 18.42 -39.59
CA TRP A 260 7.89 17.07 -39.15
C TRP A 260 8.57 17.08 -37.76
N ILE A 261 9.44 18.06 -37.48
CA ILE A 261 10.01 18.25 -36.14
C ILE A 261 8.91 18.55 -35.12
N GLU A 262 7.94 19.39 -35.47
CA GLU A 262 6.77 19.66 -34.62
C GLU A 262 5.90 18.42 -34.39
N LEU A 263 5.71 17.58 -35.42
CA LEU A 263 5.00 16.31 -35.27
C LEU A 263 5.72 15.39 -34.29
N GLN A 264 7.05 15.29 -34.38
CA GLN A 264 7.85 14.53 -33.43
C GLN A 264 7.70 15.07 -32.01
N LEU A 265 7.64 16.39 -31.85
CA LEU A 265 7.40 17.02 -30.55
C LEU A 265 6.00 16.74 -30.02
N ALA A 266 4.96 16.82 -30.85
CA ALA A 266 3.59 16.51 -30.45
C ALA A 266 3.43 15.04 -29.99
N VAL A 267 4.07 14.09 -30.69
CA VAL A 267 4.13 12.68 -30.27
C VAL A 267 4.94 12.52 -28.99
N ASN A 268 6.04 13.25 -28.83
CA ASN A 268 6.82 13.26 -27.58
C ASN A 268 5.95 13.70 -26.41
N CYS A 269 5.23 14.83 -26.52
CA CYS A 269 4.38 15.35 -25.46
C CYS A 269 3.18 14.43 -25.15
N TYR A 270 2.64 13.74 -26.16
CA TYR A 270 1.58 12.74 -25.97
C TYR A 270 2.04 11.60 -25.06
N VAL A 271 3.27 11.11 -25.24
CA VAL A 271 3.84 10.04 -24.41
C VAL A 271 4.38 10.59 -23.09
N ASP A 272 5.14 11.68 -23.14
CA ASP A 272 5.88 12.27 -22.03
C ASP A 272 5.80 13.80 -22.11
N SER A 273 4.93 14.40 -21.31
CA SER A 273 4.71 15.85 -21.32
C SER A 273 5.88 16.66 -20.75
N SER A 274 6.90 16.03 -20.12
CA SER A 274 8.11 16.74 -19.70
C SER A 274 9.03 17.09 -20.86
N LYS A 275 8.80 16.52 -22.04
CA LYS A 275 9.54 16.85 -23.27
C LYS A 275 9.01 18.10 -23.96
N ASP A 276 7.94 18.70 -23.44
CA ASP A 276 7.40 19.96 -23.93
C ASP A 276 8.31 21.12 -23.50
N PRO A 277 8.79 21.99 -24.41
CA PRO A 277 9.56 23.17 -24.06
C PRO A 277 8.81 24.11 -23.11
N GLN A 278 7.47 24.10 -23.16
CA GLN A 278 6.61 24.90 -22.28
C GLN A 278 6.26 24.18 -20.97
N SER A 279 6.79 22.99 -20.71
CA SER A 279 6.50 22.21 -19.50
C SER A 279 6.87 22.94 -18.20
N ALA A 280 7.86 23.84 -18.24
CA ALA A 280 8.25 24.68 -17.11
C ALA A 280 7.15 25.64 -16.63
N GLN A 281 6.18 25.98 -17.49
CA GLN A 281 5.08 26.89 -17.19
C GLN A 281 3.88 26.20 -16.51
N GLY A 282 3.95 24.89 -16.25
CA GLY A 282 2.98 24.15 -15.43
C GLY A 282 1.59 23.93 -16.04
N ASN A 283 1.33 24.45 -17.25
CA ASN A 283 0.02 24.41 -17.91
C ASN A 283 -0.11 23.29 -18.96
N THR A 284 0.86 22.37 -19.03
CA THR A 284 0.87 21.31 -20.04
C THR A 284 -0.02 20.14 -19.63
N PRO A 285 -0.90 19.66 -20.54
CA PRO A 285 -1.70 18.46 -20.28
C PRO A 285 -0.80 17.25 -19.97
N PRO A 286 -1.19 16.35 -19.05
CA PRO A 286 -0.37 15.20 -18.70
C PRO A 286 -0.27 14.19 -19.86
N GLY A 287 0.95 13.78 -20.18
CA GLY A 287 1.23 12.67 -21.10
C GLY A 287 0.94 11.31 -20.46
N ILE A 288 1.05 10.24 -21.26
CA ILE A 288 0.81 8.86 -20.80
C ILE A 288 1.74 8.50 -19.62
N ARG A 289 3.02 8.88 -19.68
CA ARG A 289 4.01 8.60 -18.63
C ARG A 289 3.62 9.23 -17.30
N GLN A 290 3.17 10.49 -17.30
CA GLN A 290 2.74 11.22 -16.11
C GLN A 290 1.54 10.55 -15.43
N LEU A 291 0.63 9.94 -16.19
CA LEU A 291 -0.50 9.19 -15.66
C LEU A 291 -0.06 7.88 -14.95
N LEU A 292 1.12 7.35 -15.29
CA LEU A 292 1.63 6.10 -14.73
C LEU A 292 2.52 6.32 -13.50
N GLU A 293 3.49 7.24 -13.55
CA GLU A 293 4.63 7.28 -12.63
C GLU A 293 4.41 8.08 -11.32
N ARG A 294 3.34 8.87 -11.20
CA ARG A 294 3.12 9.72 -10.02
C ARG A 294 2.63 8.93 -8.78
N LYS A 295 2.69 9.55 -7.59
CA LYS A 295 2.01 9.04 -6.37
C LYS A 295 0.52 8.84 -6.61
N GLU A 296 -0.07 9.74 -7.40
CA GLU A 296 -1.45 9.64 -7.88
C GLU A 296 -1.61 8.85 -9.17
N GLY A 297 -0.52 8.31 -9.72
CA GLY A 297 -0.52 7.53 -10.94
C GLY A 297 -1.22 6.18 -10.77
N ILE A 298 -1.53 5.55 -11.90
CA ILE A 298 -2.35 4.33 -11.99
C ILE A 298 -1.80 3.21 -11.10
N PHE A 299 -0.49 2.94 -11.12
CA PHE A 299 0.10 1.84 -10.37
C PHE A 299 -0.13 1.97 -8.86
N ARG A 300 0.10 3.16 -8.30
CA ARG A 300 0.01 3.35 -6.84
C ARG A 300 -1.42 3.59 -6.37
N LYS A 301 -2.15 4.48 -7.04
CA LYS A 301 -3.48 4.94 -6.60
C LYS A 301 -4.63 4.01 -7.01
N HIS A 302 -4.45 3.24 -8.08
CA HIS A 302 -5.53 2.44 -8.68
C HIS A 302 -5.18 0.95 -8.88
N MET A 303 -3.92 0.52 -8.73
CA MET A 303 -3.57 -0.91 -8.72
C MET A 303 -3.21 -1.40 -7.32
N MET A 304 -2.21 -0.79 -6.67
CA MET A 304 -1.76 -1.16 -5.32
C MET A 304 -2.78 -0.75 -4.24
N GLY A 305 -3.26 0.49 -4.31
CA GLY A 305 -4.41 0.96 -3.53
C GLY A 305 -5.65 1.04 -4.42
N LYS A 306 -6.82 0.74 -3.85
CA LYS A 306 -8.12 0.95 -4.51
C LYS A 306 -9.15 1.39 -3.47
N ARG A 307 -10.14 2.16 -3.92
CA ARG A 307 -11.38 2.32 -3.16
C ARG A 307 -12.16 1.02 -3.26
N VAL A 308 -12.71 0.57 -2.14
CA VAL A 308 -13.43 -0.70 -2.06
C VAL A 308 -14.91 -0.46 -1.75
N ASN A 309 -15.75 -1.35 -2.26
CA ASN A 309 -17.15 -1.44 -1.85
C ASN A 309 -17.26 -2.13 -0.49
N TYR A 310 -18.46 -2.14 0.11
CA TYR A 310 -18.74 -2.86 1.37
C TYR A 310 -17.83 -2.45 2.53
N ALA A 311 -17.59 -1.15 2.66
CA ALA A 311 -16.86 -0.56 3.78
C ALA A 311 -17.63 0.63 4.35
N CYS A 312 -17.40 0.92 5.63
CA CYS A 312 -17.89 2.10 6.31
C CYS A 312 -16.78 2.77 7.12
N ARG A 313 -16.99 4.03 7.46
CA ARG A 313 -16.09 4.83 8.30
C ARG A 313 -16.94 5.66 9.25
N SER A 314 -16.49 5.77 10.49
CA SER A 314 -17.09 6.65 11.50
C SER A 314 -16.07 6.93 12.59
N VAL A 315 -16.32 8.01 13.34
CA VAL A 315 -15.71 8.24 14.65
C VAL A 315 -15.96 7.02 15.55
N ILE A 316 -14.96 6.66 16.35
CA ILE A 316 -15.06 5.63 17.37
C ILE A 316 -15.42 6.20 18.73
N SER A 317 -16.07 5.38 19.55
CA SER A 317 -16.38 5.72 20.94
C SER A 317 -16.13 4.50 21.83
N PRO A 318 -15.78 4.71 23.11
CA PRO A 318 -15.52 3.61 24.00
C PRO A 318 -16.80 2.86 24.36
N ASP A 319 -16.67 1.56 24.64
CA ASP A 319 -17.71 0.73 25.23
C ASP A 319 -17.10 -0.46 26.01
N PRO A 320 -17.21 -0.49 27.35
CA PRO A 320 -16.71 -1.60 28.17
C PRO A 320 -17.64 -2.84 28.17
N TYR A 321 -18.84 -2.74 27.60
CA TYR A 321 -19.84 -3.82 27.65
C TYR A 321 -19.83 -4.71 26.42
N ILE A 322 -19.22 -4.27 25.31
CA ILE A 322 -18.97 -5.14 24.16
C ILE A 322 -17.76 -6.04 24.42
N GLY A 323 -17.68 -7.17 23.72
CA GLY A 323 -16.51 -8.05 23.79
C GLY A 323 -15.22 -7.36 23.38
N THR A 324 -14.11 -7.84 23.92
CA THR A 324 -12.77 -7.39 23.50
C THR A 324 -12.48 -7.76 22.04
N ASN A 325 -13.14 -8.81 21.51
CA ASN A 325 -13.11 -9.26 20.11
C ASN A 325 -14.29 -8.79 19.26
N GLU A 326 -15.14 -7.93 19.81
CA GLU A 326 -16.27 -7.37 19.12
C GLU A 326 -16.03 -5.91 18.71
N ILE A 327 -16.75 -5.50 17.65
CA ILE A 327 -16.88 -4.11 17.24
C ILE A 327 -18.36 -3.75 17.18
N GLY A 328 -18.74 -2.66 17.84
CA GLY A 328 -20.10 -2.16 17.85
C GLY A 328 -20.40 -1.38 16.57
N ILE A 329 -21.34 -1.88 15.77
CA ILE A 329 -21.74 -1.29 14.50
C ILE A 329 -23.17 -0.72 14.61
N PRO A 330 -23.39 0.58 14.36
CA PRO A 330 -24.72 1.16 14.27
C PRO A 330 -25.63 0.46 13.24
N VAL A 331 -26.91 0.30 13.57
CA VAL A 331 -27.92 -0.27 12.65
C VAL A 331 -27.96 0.42 11.28
N LYS A 332 -27.63 1.73 11.20
CA LYS A 332 -27.53 2.46 9.94
C LYS A 332 -26.52 1.84 8.97
N PHE A 333 -25.34 1.46 9.47
CA PHE A 333 -24.36 0.73 8.67
C PHE A 333 -24.80 -0.71 8.44
N ALA A 334 -25.34 -1.36 9.46
CA ALA A 334 -25.74 -2.76 9.37
C ALA A 334 -26.83 -3.01 8.29
N ARG A 335 -27.75 -2.06 8.09
CA ARG A 335 -28.77 -2.09 7.03
C ARG A 335 -28.21 -1.86 5.62
N THR A 336 -27.10 -1.13 5.51
CA THR A 336 -26.50 -0.79 4.21
C THR A 336 -25.55 -1.89 3.74
N LEU A 337 -24.69 -2.36 4.65
CA LEU A 337 -23.76 -3.46 4.42
C LEU A 337 -24.53 -4.78 4.33
N ASN A 338 -24.20 -5.59 3.34
CA ASN A 338 -24.86 -6.87 3.11
C ASN A 338 -23.85 -7.93 2.66
N PHE A 339 -24.19 -9.18 2.89
CA PHE A 339 -23.36 -10.35 2.57
C PHE A 339 -24.11 -11.26 1.58
N PRO A 340 -23.47 -11.64 0.46
CA PRO A 340 -24.08 -12.55 -0.52
C PRO A 340 -24.16 -13.96 0.06
N THR A 341 -25.32 -14.32 0.63
CA THR A 341 -25.54 -15.63 1.25
C THR A 341 -26.20 -16.57 0.25
N PRO A 342 -25.54 -17.68 -0.16
CA PRO A 342 -26.17 -18.70 -0.98
C PRO A 342 -27.30 -19.40 -0.20
N VAL A 343 -28.45 -19.58 -0.84
CA VAL A 343 -29.61 -20.22 -0.22
C VAL A 343 -29.45 -21.74 -0.26
N THR A 344 -29.52 -22.37 0.90
CA THR A 344 -29.42 -23.82 1.10
C THR A 344 -30.66 -24.31 1.87
N PRO A 345 -30.93 -25.62 1.88
CA PRO A 345 -31.98 -26.17 2.73
C PRO A 345 -31.84 -25.80 4.22
N PHE A 346 -30.60 -25.62 4.71
CA PHE A 346 -30.32 -25.30 6.11
C PHE A 346 -30.64 -23.85 6.51
N ASN A 347 -30.63 -22.90 5.57
CA ASN A 347 -30.80 -21.47 5.88
C ASN A 347 -32.00 -20.83 5.16
N VAL A 348 -32.76 -21.59 4.36
CA VAL A 348 -33.86 -21.06 3.55
C VAL A 348 -34.91 -20.34 4.40
N GLU A 349 -35.27 -20.88 5.56
CA GLU A 349 -36.30 -20.32 6.44
C GLU A 349 -35.90 -18.92 6.88
N LYS A 350 -34.67 -18.79 7.41
CA LYS A 350 -34.07 -17.51 7.77
C LYS A 350 -33.99 -16.56 6.56
N MET A 351 -33.56 -17.05 5.39
CA MET A 351 -33.45 -16.20 4.20
C MET A 351 -34.81 -15.71 3.70
N ARG A 352 -35.86 -16.55 3.78
CA ARG A 352 -37.24 -16.17 3.43
C ARG A 352 -37.73 -15.03 4.30
N GLU A 353 -37.57 -15.15 5.62
CA GLU A 353 -37.96 -14.10 6.57
C GLU A 353 -37.25 -12.78 6.28
N LEU A 354 -35.95 -12.81 6.00
CA LEU A 354 -35.16 -11.60 5.70
C LEU A 354 -35.60 -10.94 4.38
N VAL A 355 -35.92 -11.72 3.36
CA VAL A 355 -36.45 -11.21 2.08
C VAL A 355 -37.84 -10.59 2.26
N ILE A 356 -38.73 -11.24 3.03
CA ILE A 356 -40.06 -10.72 3.35
C ILE A 356 -39.95 -9.39 4.11
N ARG A 357 -39.07 -9.29 5.12
CA ARG A 357 -38.81 -8.02 5.84
C ARG A 357 -38.23 -6.92 4.95
N GLY A 358 -37.45 -7.29 3.94
CA GLY A 358 -36.87 -6.38 2.94
C GLY A 358 -35.79 -5.44 3.49
N ALA A 359 -35.45 -4.40 2.72
CA ALA A 359 -34.28 -3.56 3.04
C ALA A 359 -34.52 -2.54 4.16
N ASN A 360 -35.79 -2.22 4.44
CA ASN A 360 -36.16 -1.15 5.37
C ASN A 360 -36.32 -1.59 6.82
N SER A 361 -36.56 -2.88 7.07
CA SER A 361 -36.66 -3.43 8.42
C SER A 361 -35.36 -4.18 8.74
N TYR A 362 -34.80 -3.96 9.93
CA TYR A 362 -33.60 -4.65 10.39
C TYR A 362 -33.98 -5.69 11.46
N PRO A 363 -33.48 -6.95 11.38
CA PRO A 363 -32.67 -7.49 10.29
C PRO A 363 -33.51 -7.87 9.08
N GLY A 364 -32.98 -7.59 7.88
CA GLY A 364 -33.62 -7.87 6.58
C GLY A 364 -32.62 -8.16 5.46
N ALA A 365 -33.04 -8.01 4.21
CA ALA A 365 -32.22 -8.23 3.02
C ALA A 365 -32.35 -7.09 2.00
N ASN A 366 -31.27 -6.79 1.28
CA ASN A 366 -31.24 -5.67 0.35
C ASN A 366 -31.58 -6.09 -1.09
N TRP A 367 -31.23 -7.31 -1.48
CA TRP A 367 -31.40 -7.81 -2.85
C TRP A 367 -31.40 -9.34 -2.89
N VAL A 368 -31.92 -9.90 -3.98
CA VAL A 368 -31.86 -11.33 -4.31
C VAL A 368 -31.27 -11.47 -5.72
N GLU A 369 -30.32 -12.38 -5.89
CA GLU A 369 -29.70 -12.73 -7.16
C GLU A 369 -30.18 -14.14 -7.55
N GLU A 370 -30.80 -14.22 -8.72
CA GLU A 370 -31.15 -15.49 -9.36
C GLU A 370 -29.90 -16.18 -9.91
N ALA A 371 -30.03 -17.45 -10.28
CA ALA A 371 -28.90 -18.26 -10.70
C ALA A 371 -28.33 -17.87 -12.08
N ASP A 372 -29.12 -17.15 -12.89
CA ASP A 372 -28.69 -16.51 -14.14
C ASP A 372 -27.87 -15.22 -13.93
N GLY A 373 -27.70 -14.78 -12.67
CA GLY A 373 -27.03 -13.54 -12.30
C GLY A 373 -27.94 -12.31 -12.29
N ARG A 374 -29.24 -12.45 -12.59
CA ARG A 374 -30.20 -11.35 -12.52
C ARG A 374 -30.48 -10.98 -11.07
N ARG A 375 -30.32 -9.69 -10.76
CA ARG A 375 -30.47 -9.16 -9.41
C ARG A 375 -31.72 -8.31 -9.26
N TYR A 376 -32.50 -8.60 -8.21
CA TYR A 376 -33.70 -7.86 -7.82
C TYR A 376 -33.42 -7.09 -6.54
N GLU A 377 -33.62 -5.77 -6.57
CA GLU A 377 -33.48 -4.92 -5.40
C GLU A 377 -34.80 -4.89 -4.60
N LEU A 378 -34.71 -5.12 -3.29
CA LEU A 378 -35.89 -5.25 -2.42
C LEU A 378 -36.40 -3.90 -1.87
N LYS A 379 -35.61 -2.82 -1.99
CA LYS A 379 -35.90 -1.52 -1.36
C LYS A 379 -37.21 -0.87 -1.83
N ARG A 380 -37.58 -1.07 -3.10
CA ARG A 380 -38.80 -0.51 -3.72
C ARG A 380 -39.85 -1.57 -4.04
N MET A 381 -39.66 -2.81 -3.58
CA MET A 381 -40.54 -3.93 -3.90
C MET A 381 -41.66 -4.04 -2.84
N PRO A 382 -42.94 -4.15 -3.25
CA PRO A 382 -44.05 -4.36 -2.31
C PRO A 382 -43.96 -5.73 -1.63
N GLU A 383 -44.59 -5.87 -0.47
CA GLU A 383 -44.54 -7.07 0.37
C GLU A 383 -44.99 -8.34 -0.35
N GLU A 384 -46.13 -8.31 -1.05
CA GLU A 384 -46.66 -9.43 -1.82
C GLU A 384 -45.64 -10.01 -2.83
N LYS A 385 -44.90 -9.11 -3.52
CA LYS A 385 -43.85 -9.52 -4.46
C LYS A 385 -42.63 -10.09 -3.75
N ARG A 386 -42.31 -9.59 -2.54
CA ARG A 386 -41.22 -10.13 -1.71
C ARG A 386 -41.56 -11.52 -1.19
N GLU A 387 -42.80 -11.76 -0.78
CA GLU A 387 -43.29 -13.08 -0.36
C GLU A 387 -43.25 -14.09 -1.51
N ALA A 388 -43.72 -13.71 -2.70
CA ALA A 388 -43.66 -14.55 -3.89
C ALA A 388 -42.20 -14.91 -4.25
N LEU A 389 -41.28 -13.95 -4.14
CA LEU A 389 -39.84 -14.17 -4.39
C LEU A 389 -39.22 -15.07 -3.30
N ALA A 390 -39.58 -14.87 -2.04
CA ALA A 390 -39.12 -15.67 -0.90
C ALA A 390 -39.55 -17.14 -1.03
N ALA A 391 -40.80 -17.40 -1.44
CA ALA A 391 -41.30 -18.74 -1.68
C ALA A 391 -40.42 -19.51 -2.70
N ARG A 392 -39.92 -18.79 -3.71
CA ARG A 392 -39.15 -19.33 -4.84
C ARG A 392 -37.64 -19.53 -4.58
N LEU A 393 -37.11 -19.14 -3.41
CA LEU A 393 -35.66 -19.18 -3.12
C LEU A 393 -35.01 -20.57 -3.20
N LEU A 394 -35.78 -21.65 -3.01
CA LEU A 394 -35.36 -23.05 -3.18
C LEU A 394 -35.95 -23.70 -4.44
N GLY A 395 -36.51 -22.91 -5.36
CA GLY A 395 -37.13 -23.45 -6.57
C GLY A 395 -36.11 -24.24 -7.40
N ASN A 396 -36.49 -25.42 -7.88
CA ASN A 396 -35.70 -26.33 -8.72
C ASN A 396 -35.47 -25.78 -10.15
N GLY A 397 -35.08 -24.51 -10.28
CA GLY A 397 -34.68 -23.94 -11.55
C GLY A 397 -33.38 -24.58 -12.00
N GLN A 398 -33.29 -24.95 -13.28
CA GLN A 398 -32.13 -25.59 -13.93
C GLN A 398 -30.83 -24.76 -13.91
N GLY A 399 -30.77 -23.65 -13.17
CA GLY A 399 -29.72 -22.63 -13.26
C GLY A 399 -28.73 -22.54 -12.09
N GLY A 400 -28.92 -23.24 -10.98
CA GLY A 400 -28.01 -23.20 -9.82
C GLY A 400 -28.57 -22.47 -8.59
N GLN A 401 -27.69 -22.09 -7.66
CA GLN A 401 -28.06 -21.63 -6.32
C GLN A 401 -28.35 -20.11 -6.28
N MET A 402 -29.55 -19.72 -5.83
CA MET A 402 -29.89 -18.32 -5.59
C MET A 402 -29.07 -17.74 -4.42
N LYS A 403 -28.81 -16.43 -4.47
CA LYS A 403 -28.13 -15.70 -3.37
C LYS A 403 -28.99 -14.58 -2.83
N VAL A 404 -28.97 -14.41 -1.52
CA VAL A 404 -29.65 -13.31 -0.84
C VAL A 404 -28.60 -12.38 -0.24
N GLY A 405 -28.68 -11.10 -0.58
CA GLY A 405 -27.89 -10.05 0.05
C GLY A 405 -28.42 -9.70 1.42
N ARG A 406 -28.23 -10.60 2.40
CA ARG A 406 -28.67 -10.38 3.79
C ARG A 406 -27.91 -9.20 4.39
N GLN A 407 -28.57 -8.42 5.22
CA GLN A 407 -27.92 -7.34 5.97
C GLN A 407 -26.90 -7.90 6.97
N LEU A 408 -25.96 -7.05 7.39
CA LEU A 408 -24.94 -7.38 8.39
C LEU A 408 -25.61 -7.79 9.71
N GLU A 409 -25.17 -8.90 10.30
CA GLU A 409 -25.75 -9.43 11.55
C GLU A 409 -24.71 -9.66 12.64
N ASN A 410 -25.17 -9.90 13.86
CA ASN A 410 -24.29 -10.23 14.99
C ASN A 410 -23.47 -11.49 14.68
N GLY A 411 -22.18 -11.44 15.00
CA GLY A 411 -21.25 -12.55 14.76
C GLY A 411 -20.61 -12.58 13.37
N ASP A 412 -21.07 -11.75 12.43
CA ASP A 412 -20.33 -11.51 11.19
C ASP A 412 -18.95 -10.90 11.49
N THR A 413 -17.96 -11.20 10.66
CA THR A 413 -16.60 -10.68 10.85
C THR A 413 -16.37 -9.43 10.01
N MET A 414 -15.77 -8.40 10.60
CA MET A 414 -15.35 -7.19 9.90
C MET A 414 -13.88 -6.88 10.15
N LEU A 415 -13.17 -6.43 9.12
CA LEU A 415 -11.80 -5.94 9.24
C LEU A 415 -11.84 -4.46 9.64
N VAL A 416 -11.29 -4.16 10.80
CA VAL A 416 -11.23 -2.82 11.37
C VAL A 416 -9.81 -2.29 11.29
N ASN A 417 -9.66 -1.09 10.75
CA ASN A 417 -8.41 -0.40 10.46
C ASN A 417 -8.44 1.02 11.05
N ARG A 418 -7.33 1.43 11.67
CA ARG A 418 -7.03 2.85 11.94
C ARG A 418 -5.94 3.35 10.99
N GLN A 419 -6.12 4.56 10.46
CA GLN A 419 -5.16 5.23 9.59
C GLN A 419 -4.32 6.22 10.42
N PRO A 420 -2.98 6.28 10.27
CA PRO A 420 -2.13 5.47 9.39
C PRO A 420 -1.90 4.03 9.92
N THR A 421 -1.85 3.06 9.01
CA THR A 421 -1.54 1.65 9.36
C THR A 421 -0.04 1.39 9.21
N LEU A 422 0.68 1.30 10.34
CA LEU A 422 2.14 1.15 10.37
C LEU A 422 2.61 -0.30 10.48
N HIS A 423 1.82 -1.14 11.13
CA HIS A 423 2.12 -2.56 11.37
C HIS A 423 0.88 -3.42 11.16
N LYS A 424 1.07 -4.74 11.01
CA LYS A 424 -0.03 -5.69 10.76
C LYS A 424 -1.17 -5.58 11.78
N PRO A 425 -0.93 -5.48 13.11
CA PRO A 425 -2.03 -5.29 14.07
C PRO A 425 -2.85 -4.00 13.89
N GLY A 426 -2.42 -3.05 13.06
CA GLY A 426 -3.22 -1.87 12.70
C GLY A 426 -4.43 -2.18 11.81
N ILE A 427 -4.58 -3.44 11.37
CA ILE A 427 -5.81 -4.00 10.80
C ILE A 427 -6.09 -5.37 11.41
N MET A 428 -7.24 -5.52 12.07
CA MET A 428 -7.67 -6.79 12.69
C MET A 428 -9.11 -7.09 12.38
N ALA A 429 -9.47 -8.37 12.43
CA ALA A 429 -10.83 -8.83 12.34
C ALA A 429 -11.50 -8.80 13.73
N HIS A 430 -12.72 -8.26 13.77
CA HIS A 430 -13.60 -8.25 14.95
C HIS A 430 -14.95 -8.86 14.58
N HIS A 431 -15.61 -9.48 15.55
CA HIS A 431 -16.99 -9.90 15.43
C HIS A 431 -17.93 -8.70 15.55
N VAL A 432 -18.93 -8.63 14.70
CA VAL A 432 -19.88 -7.54 14.67
C VAL A 432 -20.87 -7.71 15.82
N ARG A 433 -21.05 -6.62 16.56
CA ARG A 433 -22.17 -6.43 17.47
C ARG A 433 -23.00 -5.25 16.98
N VAL A 434 -24.21 -5.51 16.52
CA VAL A 434 -25.10 -4.46 16.03
C VAL A 434 -25.73 -3.71 17.19
N LEU A 435 -25.56 -2.39 17.16
CA LEU A 435 -26.03 -1.46 18.16
C LEU A 435 -27.42 -0.97 17.80
N HIS A 436 -28.43 -1.45 18.54
CA HIS A 436 -29.83 -1.13 18.26
C HIS A 436 -30.27 0.24 18.77
N SER A 437 -29.51 0.85 19.68
CA SER A 437 -29.87 2.15 20.24
C SER A 437 -29.76 3.26 19.17
N PRO A 438 -30.82 4.05 18.94
CA PRO A 438 -30.76 5.19 18.03
C PRO A 438 -29.75 6.26 18.46
N SER A 439 -29.40 6.35 19.74
CA SER A 439 -28.40 7.29 20.25
C SER A 439 -26.95 6.88 19.90
N GLN A 440 -26.72 5.62 19.56
CA GLN A 440 -25.40 5.08 19.23
C GLN A 440 -25.17 5.14 17.72
N GLN A 441 -24.75 6.31 17.22
CA GLN A 441 -24.45 6.53 15.80
C GLN A 441 -22.97 6.36 15.44
N THR A 442 -22.10 6.17 16.43
CA THR A 442 -20.65 5.95 16.27
C THR A 442 -20.29 4.48 16.35
N ILE A 443 -19.14 4.10 15.77
CA ILE A 443 -18.58 2.76 15.97
C ILE A 443 -18.13 2.64 17.43
N ARG A 444 -18.45 1.53 18.10
CA ARG A 444 -18.05 1.31 19.49
C ARG A 444 -16.93 0.29 19.58
N MET A 445 -15.93 0.55 20.42
CA MET A 445 -14.78 -0.34 20.60
C MET A 445 -14.41 -0.48 22.08
N HIS A 446 -14.00 -1.69 22.47
CA HIS A 446 -13.49 -1.96 23.81
C HIS A 446 -12.06 -1.39 24.02
N TYR A 447 -11.78 -0.88 25.22
CA TYR A 447 -10.50 -0.25 25.60
C TYR A 447 -9.26 -1.14 25.39
N ALA A 448 -9.44 -2.45 25.52
CA ALA A 448 -8.35 -3.43 25.36
C ALA A 448 -7.66 -3.39 23.98
N ASN A 449 -8.31 -2.80 22.97
CA ASN A 449 -7.79 -2.68 21.61
C ASN A 449 -7.14 -1.30 21.32
N CYS A 450 -7.21 -0.34 22.25
CA CYS A 450 -6.70 1.02 22.06
C CYS A 450 -5.21 1.04 21.71
N ASN A 451 -4.39 0.31 22.47
CA ASN A 451 -2.95 0.22 22.23
C ASN A 451 -2.65 -0.37 20.84
N THR A 452 -3.44 -1.34 20.38
CA THR A 452 -3.25 -1.99 19.09
C THR A 452 -3.45 -1.04 17.92
N TYR A 453 -4.45 -0.16 18.01
CA TYR A 453 -4.72 0.84 16.98
C TYR A 453 -4.03 2.18 17.23
N ASN A 454 -3.36 2.32 18.38
CA ASN A 454 -2.87 3.59 18.92
C ASN A 454 -3.98 4.66 18.96
N ALA A 455 -5.15 4.28 19.47
CA ALA A 455 -6.37 5.09 19.50
C ALA A 455 -6.69 5.60 20.92
N ASP A 456 -7.21 6.82 21.02
CA ASP A 456 -7.43 7.52 22.30
C ASP A 456 -8.86 8.08 22.50
N PHE A 457 -9.76 7.87 21.53
CA PHE A 457 -11.18 8.27 21.58
C PHE A 457 -11.43 9.80 21.65
N ASP A 458 -10.54 10.63 21.10
CA ASP A 458 -10.70 12.09 21.08
C ASP A 458 -11.43 12.65 19.82
N GLY A 459 -11.85 11.76 18.92
CA GLY A 459 -12.37 12.12 17.59
C GLY A 459 -11.87 11.22 16.46
N ASP A 460 -10.97 10.29 16.79
CA ASP A 460 -10.46 9.25 15.90
C ASP A 460 -11.52 8.58 15.00
N GLU A 461 -11.22 8.46 13.71
CA GLU A 461 -12.02 7.71 12.74
C GLU A 461 -11.37 6.36 12.41
N MET A 462 -12.20 5.31 12.33
CA MET A 462 -11.75 3.99 11.88
C MET A 462 -12.52 3.52 10.64
N ASN A 463 -11.83 2.78 9.78
CA ASN A 463 -12.42 2.11 8.63
C ASN A 463 -12.83 0.69 9.02
N CYS A 464 -13.98 0.27 8.53
CA CYS A 464 -14.54 -1.06 8.74
C CYS A 464 -14.85 -1.66 7.37
N HIS A 465 -14.21 -2.77 7.03
CA HIS A 465 -14.39 -3.47 5.76
C HIS A 465 -15.12 -4.77 5.99
N PHE A 466 -16.17 -5.05 5.21
CA PHE A 466 -16.97 -6.26 5.34
C PHE A 466 -16.59 -7.28 4.26
N PRO A 467 -15.86 -8.37 4.60
CA PRO A 467 -15.51 -9.41 3.65
C PRO A 467 -16.75 -10.02 2.98
N GLN A 468 -16.68 -10.29 1.67
CA GLN A 468 -17.85 -10.64 0.85
C GLN A 468 -17.92 -12.12 0.44
N ASN A 469 -17.01 -12.96 0.94
CA ASN A 469 -17.04 -14.39 0.66
C ASN A 469 -16.59 -15.20 1.89
N PHE A 470 -16.91 -16.50 1.90
CA PHE A 470 -16.62 -17.38 3.03
C PHE A 470 -15.12 -17.62 3.25
N LEU A 471 -14.31 -17.59 2.18
CA LEU A 471 -12.85 -17.73 2.31
C LEU A 471 -12.25 -16.55 3.08
N ALA A 472 -12.58 -15.32 2.69
CA ALA A 472 -12.11 -14.11 3.36
C ALA A 472 -12.66 -14.00 4.80
N ARG A 473 -13.88 -14.49 5.04
CA ARG A 473 -14.41 -14.62 6.41
C ARG A 473 -13.58 -15.62 7.24
N SER A 474 -13.27 -16.79 6.69
CA SER A 474 -12.41 -17.79 7.34
C SER A 474 -11.01 -17.27 7.62
N GLU A 475 -10.39 -16.54 6.69
CA GLU A 475 -9.09 -15.89 6.93
C GLU A 475 -9.19 -14.80 8.00
N SER A 476 -10.29 -14.05 8.01
CA SER A 476 -10.54 -13.03 9.04
C SER A 476 -10.64 -13.67 10.43
N GLU A 477 -11.38 -14.77 10.57
CA GLU A 477 -11.55 -15.49 11.85
C GLU A 477 -10.28 -16.24 12.30
N ASN A 478 -9.52 -16.84 11.37
CA ASN A 478 -8.43 -17.77 11.71
C ASN A 478 -7.01 -17.20 11.53
N ILE A 479 -6.85 -16.04 10.90
CA ILE A 479 -5.52 -15.45 10.64
C ILE A 479 -5.42 -14.03 11.21
N VAL A 480 -6.46 -13.21 10.98
CA VAL A 480 -6.42 -11.78 11.31
C VAL A 480 -7.30 -11.43 12.52
N SER A 481 -7.90 -12.43 13.18
CA SER A 481 -8.71 -12.24 14.38
C SER A 481 -7.88 -11.60 15.48
N ASN A 482 -8.49 -10.66 16.20
CA ASN A 482 -7.78 -9.88 17.20
C ASN A 482 -7.30 -10.70 18.40
N ASP A 483 -7.91 -11.85 18.70
CA ASP A 483 -7.45 -12.79 19.72
C ASP A 483 -6.14 -13.46 19.30
N LEU A 484 -5.96 -13.71 18.00
CA LEU A 484 -4.71 -14.23 17.43
C LEU A 484 -3.62 -13.17 17.29
N GLN A 485 -3.96 -11.88 17.44
CA GLN A 485 -3.04 -10.74 17.41
C GLN A 485 -2.76 -10.21 18.83
N TYR A 486 -2.75 -11.09 19.84
CA TYR A 486 -2.48 -10.71 21.23
C TYR A 486 -1.04 -10.19 21.44
N ILE A 487 -0.06 -10.78 20.75
CA ILE A 487 1.37 -10.41 20.82
C ILE A 487 1.83 -9.63 19.58
N VAL A 488 2.85 -8.78 19.74
CA VAL A 488 3.48 -8.10 18.60
C VAL A 488 4.50 -9.02 17.90
N PRO A 489 4.60 -8.97 16.56
CA PRO A 489 5.62 -9.74 15.84
C PRO A 489 7.07 -9.28 16.09
N THR A 490 7.28 -8.09 16.65
CA THR A 490 8.60 -7.48 16.81
C THR A 490 9.45 -8.18 17.87
N ASP A 491 8.89 -8.37 19.07
CA ASP A 491 9.58 -8.94 20.24
C ASP A 491 8.73 -9.96 21.00
N GLY A 492 7.50 -10.26 20.54
CA GLY A 492 6.58 -11.18 21.20
C GLY A 492 5.89 -10.60 22.44
N SER A 493 6.03 -9.30 22.73
CA SER A 493 5.35 -8.67 23.87
C SER A 493 3.83 -8.56 23.66
N PRO A 494 3.00 -8.66 24.72
CA PRO A 494 1.56 -8.45 24.62
C PRO A 494 1.19 -7.03 24.22
N LEU A 495 0.23 -6.90 23.30
CA LEU A 495 -0.27 -5.64 22.80
C LEU A 495 -1.62 -5.24 23.42
N ARG A 496 -2.46 -6.24 23.74
CA ARG A 496 -3.82 -6.05 24.29
C ARG A 496 -3.82 -6.18 25.80
N GLY A 497 -4.63 -5.37 26.48
CA GLY A 497 -4.79 -5.45 27.92
C GLY A 497 -5.70 -4.34 28.46
N LEU A 498 -6.16 -4.49 29.70
CA LEU A 498 -7.02 -3.49 30.34
C LEU A 498 -6.19 -2.28 30.81
N ILE A 499 -6.85 -1.13 30.92
CA ILE A 499 -6.22 0.17 31.21
C ILE A 499 -7.04 0.97 32.22
N GLN A 500 -6.42 2.01 32.80
CA GLN A 500 -7.09 3.04 33.62
C GLN A 500 -7.98 2.46 34.73
N ASP A 501 -9.28 2.74 34.71
CA ASP A 501 -10.25 2.35 35.74
C ASP A 501 -10.21 0.85 36.04
N HIS A 502 -9.98 -0.01 35.04
CA HIS A 502 -9.87 -1.45 35.29
C HIS A 502 -8.68 -1.79 36.20
N VAL A 503 -7.59 -1.02 36.13
CA VAL A 503 -6.42 -1.16 37.00
C VAL A 503 -6.79 -0.78 38.43
N ASP A 504 -7.50 0.34 38.62
CA ASP A 504 -7.95 0.78 39.93
C ASP A 504 -8.94 -0.20 40.56
N GLY A 505 -9.84 -0.75 39.74
CA GLY A 505 -10.78 -1.78 40.14
C GLY A 505 -10.08 -3.05 40.60
N GLY A 506 -9.05 -3.48 39.87
CA GLY A 506 -8.21 -4.62 40.23
C GLY A 506 -7.51 -4.45 41.58
N VAL A 507 -6.86 -3.29 41.78
CA VAL A 507 -6.12 -3.00 43.02
C VAL A 507 -7.07 -2.91 44.22
N LYS A 508 -8.16 -2.15 44.09
CA LYS A 508 -9.15 -1.97 45.17
C LYS A 508 -9.85 -3.28 45.51
N MET A 509 -10.34 -4.02 44.52
CA MET A 509 -11.07 -5.27 44.78
C MET A 509 -10.17 -6.34 45.38
N CYS A 510 -8.93 -6.47 44.89
CA CYS A 510 -8.00 -7.48 45.39
C CYS A 510 -7.33 -7.08 46.71
N GLY A 511 -7.58 -5.87 47.23
CA GLY A 511 -7.13 -5.43 48.54
C GLY A 511 -7.59 -6.36 49.66
N LYS A 512 -6.83 -6.46 50.75
CA LYS A 512 -7.14 -7.36 51.87
C LYS A 512 -8.38 -6.94 52.67
N ASP A 513 -8.75 -5.67 52.57
CA ASP A 513 -9.91 -5.09 53.25
C ASP A 513 -11.22 -5.27 52.47
N SER A 514 -11.16 -5.88 51.28
CA SER A 514 -12.31 -6.05 50.40
C SER A 514 -13.04 -7.37 50.68
N TYR A 515 -14.18 -7.24 51.36
CA TYR A 515 -15.08 -8.34 51.70
C TYR A 515 -16.47 -8.15 51.10
N PHE A 516 -17.07 -9.25 50.65
CA PHE A 516 -18.38 -9.29 50.01
C PHE A 516 -19.32 -10.24 50.73
N GLY A 517 -20.59 -9.82 50.85
CA GLY A 517 -21.68 -10.71 51.21
C GLY A 517 -21.95 -11.76 50.12
N LYS A 518 -22.83 -12.72 50.42
CA LYS A 518 -23.18 -13.80 49.48
C LYS A 518 -23.79 -13.24 48.19
N GLU A 519 -24.70 -12.27 48.33
CA GLU A 519 -25.46 -11.66 47.24
C GLU A 519 -24.53 -10.86 46.32
N GLU A 520 -23.65 -10.05 46.91
CA GLU A 520 -22.65 -9.23 46.20
C GLU A 520 -21.66 -10.11 45.44
N TYR A 521 -21.15 -11.17 46.08
CA TYR A 521 -20.26 -12.14 45.45
C TYR A 521 -20.93 -12.80 44.24
N TYR A 522 -22.18 -13.26 44.36
CA TYR A 522 -22.89 -13.87 43.23
C TYR A 522 -23.15 -12.88 42.11
N GLN A 523 -23.54 -11.64 42.44
CA GLN A 523 -23.77 -10.60 41.46
C GLN A 523 -22.49 -10.24 40.68
N LEU A 524 -21.35 -10.08 41.36
CA LEU A 524 -20.07 -9.78 40.72
C LEU A 524 -19.62 -10.91 39.79
N ILE A 525 -19.74 -12.17 40.23
CA ILE A 525 -19.41 -13.34 39.41
C ILE A 525 -20.34 -13.42 38.20
N TYR A 526 -21.65 -13.21 38.40
CA TYR A 526 -22.59 -13.19 37.31
C TYR A 526 -22.29 -12.04 36.34
N SER A 527 -21.95 -10.84 36.79
CA SER A 527 -21.56 -9.74 35.90
C SER A 527 -20.28 -10.03 35.11
N ALA A 528 -19.32 -10.76 35.69
CA ALA A 528 -18.11 -11.18 35.00
C ALA A 528 -18.36 -12.28 33.95
N MET A 529 -19.33 -13.16 34.21
CA MET A 529 -19.57 -14.39 33.43
C MET A 529 -20.81 -14.35 32.54
N ALA A 530 -21.78 -13.47 32.81
CA ALA A 530 -22.98 -13.25 32.02
C ALA A 530 -22.59 -12.49 30.76
N THR A 531 -22.17 -13.28 29.78
CA THR A 531 -21.56 -12.82 28.55
C THR A 531 -22.60 -12.71 27.46
N LEU A 532 -22.28 -11.88 26.47
CA LEU A 532 -23.05 -11.84 25.24
C LEU A 532 -22.94 -13.18 24.51
N PRO A 533 -23.90 -13.54 23.66
CA PRO A 533 -23.84 -14.77 22.87
C PRO A 533 -22.50 -14.90 22.14
N GLY A 534 -21.79 -16.02 22.37
CA GLY A 534 -20.47 -16.29 21.78
C GLY A 534 -19.26 -15.79 22.59
N LEU A 535 -19.49 -15.12 23.72
CA LEU A 535 -18.44 -14.70 24.66
C LEU A 535 -18.48 -15.46 25.99
N GLU A 536 -19.21 -16.56 26.01
CA GLU A 536 -19.48 -17.43 27.15
C GLU A 536 -18.22 -18.07 27.73
N VAL A 537 -18.01 -17.86 29.04
CA VAL A 537 -16.99 -18.55 29.85
C VAL A 537 -17.43 -19.96 30.21
N LEU A 538 -18.74 -20.17 30.33
CA LEU A 538 -19.39 -21.47 30.53
C LEU A 538 -20.51 -21.60 29.52
N SER A 539 -20.77 -22.83 29.05
CA SER A 539 -21.92 -23.06 28.18
C SER A 539 -23.25 -22.78 28.91
N HIS A 540 -24.30 -22.41 28.19
CA HIS A 540 -25.62 -22.11 28.77
C HIS A 540 -26.21 -23.23 29.64
N ASP A 541 -25.78 -24.48 29.41
CA ASP A 541 -26.25 -25.66 30.14
C ASP A 541 -25.42 -25.96 31.41
N GLU A 542 -24.36 -25.20 31.67
CA GLU A 542 -23.44 -25.41 32.80
C GLU A 542 -23.70 -24.47 33.98
N ASN A 543 -23.55 -25.03 35.19
CA ASN A 543 -23.70 -24.26 36.42
C ASN A 543 -22.38 -23.56 36.78
N ILE A 544 -22.48 -22.31 37.21
CA ILE A 544 -21.35 -21.55 37.76
C ILE A 544 -20.85 -22.25 39.03
N LEU A 545 -19.55 -22.52 39.08
CA LEU A 545 -18.90 -23.03 40.28
C LEU A 545 -18.57 -21.87 41.21
N PHE A 546 -19.09 -21.93 42.43
CA PHE A 546 -18.81 -20.96 43.48
C PHE A 546 -17.87 -21.54 44.53
N LEU A 547 -17.04 -20.69 45.12
CA LEU A 547 -16.14 -21.06 46.20
C LEU A 547 -16.83 -20.91 47.57
N PRO A 548 -16.44 -21.68 48.60
CA PRO A 548 -16.91 -21.45 49.97
C PRO A 548 -16.40 -20.09 50.53
N PRO A 549 -17.10 -19.49 51.50
CA PRO A 549 -16.69 -18.20 52.07
C PRO A 549 -15.38 -18.34 52.84
N ALA A 550 -14.51 -17.33 52.77
CA ALA A 550 -13.27 -17.28 53.56
C ALA A 550 -13.54 -17.11 55.05
N ILE A 551 -14.58 -16.35 55.41
CA ILE A 551 -15.00 -16.14 56.80
C ILE A 551 -16.38 -16.78 56.99
N LEU A 552 -16.49 -17.71 57.93
CA LEU A 552 -17.75 -18.41 58.23
C LEU A 552 -18.55 -17.75 59.35
N LYS A 553 -17.87 -17.23 60.37
CA LYS A 553 -18.44 -16.54 61.55
C LYS A 553 -17.68 -15.22 61.78
N PRO A 554 -18.34 -14.13 62.22
CA PRO A 554 -19.75 -14.03 62.61
C PRO A 554 -20.73 -13.97 61.42
N ARG A 555 -20.27 -13.55 60.24
CA ARG A 555 -21.04 -13.53 58.99
C ARG A 555 -20.25 -14.24 57.89
N ARG A 556 -20.98 -14.85 56.95
CA ARG A 556 -20.38 -15.43 55.74
C ARG A 556 -19.89 -14.33 54.82
N LEU A 557 -18.58 -14.23 54.63
CA LEU A 557 -17.93 -13.23 53.78
C LEU A 557 -16.93 -13.89 52.83
N TRP A 558 -16.90 -13.38 51.61
CA TRP A 558 -15.93 -13.72 50.57
C TRP A 558 -14.93 -12.58 50.40
N THR A 559 -13.70 -12.89 50.03
CA THR A 559 -12.71 -11.86 49.70
C THR A 559 -12.74 -11.54 48.21
N GLY A 560 -12.27 -10.36 47.81
CA GLY A 560 -12.14 -10.04 46.38
C GLY A 560 -11.18 -10.97 45.63
N LYS A 561 -10.15 -11.50 46.31
CA LYS A 561 -9.28 -12.53 45.74
C LYS A 561 -10.03 -13.84 45.42
N GLN A 562 -11.06 -14.19 46.20
CA GLN A 562 -11.93 -15.33 45.89
C GLN A 562 -12.78 -15.08 44.65
N VAL A 563 -13.19 -13.83 44.36
CA VAL A 563 -13.92 -13.49 43.12
C VAL A 563 -13.06 -13.85 41.90
N ILE A 564 -11.81 -13.40 41.88
CA ILE A 564 -10.86 -13.71 40.81
C ILE A 564 -10.59 -15.22 40.72
N SER A 565 -10.39 -15.89 41.86
CA SER A 565 -10.16 -17.34 41.89
C SER A 565 -11.35 -18.09 41.28
N THR A 566 -12.57 -17.68 41.61
CA THR A 566 -13.81 -18.26 41.06
C THR A 566 -13.86 -18.10 39.54
N LEU A 567 -13.54 -16.91 39.03
CA LEU A 567 -13.46 -16.67 37.59
C LEU A 567 -12.43 -17.59 36.91
N LEU A 568 -11.22 -17.70 37.47
CA LEU A 568 -10.17 -18.57 36.95
C LEU A 568 -10.57 -20.05 36.97
N HIS A 569 -11.27 -20.52 38.01
CA HIS A 569 -11.76 -21.90 38.07
C HIS A 569 -12.78 -22.20 36.98
N ASN A 570 -13.74 -21.29 36.75
CA ASN A 570 -14.74 -21.49 35.71
C ASN A 570 -14.12 -21.39 34.31
N LEU A 571 -13.08 -20.57 34.12
CA LEU A 571 -12.33 -20.49 32.85
C LEU A 571 -11.62 -21.81 32.47
N ARG A 572 -11.41 -22.74 33.42
CA ARG A 572 -10.78 -24.05 33.15
C ARG A 572 -11.67 -24.99 32.33
N TYR A 573 -12.98 -24.78 32.34
CA TYR A 573 -13.93 -25.64 31.64
C TYR A 573 -14.01 -25.25 30.16
N SER A 574 -14.24 -26.23 29.29
CA SER A 574 -14.32 -26.00 27.84
C SER A 574 -15.68 -25.39 27.48
N THR A 575 -15.65 -24.29 26.74
CA THR A 575 -16.84 -23.68 26.14
C THR A 575 -17.11 -24.20 24.73
N TYR A 576 -16.20 -25.00 24.17
CA TYR A 576 -16.27 -25.47 22.79
C TYR A 576 -17.02 -26.80 22.71
N LYS A 577 -18.02 -26.86 21.83
CA LYS A 577 -18.73 -28.08 21.42
C LYS A 577 -17.81 -29.00 20.59
N ASP A 578 -16.66 -29.38 21.14
CA ASP A 578 -15.82 -30.37 20.48
C ASP A 578 -16.45 -31.75 20.65
N THR A 579 -17.13 -32.16 19.59
CA THR A 579 -17.36 -33.56 19.18
C THR A 579 -17.59 -34.60 20.29
N LYS A 580 -18.87 -34.83 20.64
CA LYS A 580 -19.41 -36.11 21.13
C LYS A 580 -18.76 -36.78 22.37
N LYS A 581 -17.83 -36.14 23.08
CA LYS A 581 -17.29 -36.65 24.35
C LYS A 581 -17.73 -35.73 25.49
N SER A 582 -18.54 -36.32 26.38
CA SER A 582 -18.67 -36.04 27.81
C SER A 582 -17.75 -34.94 28.37
N LYS A 583 -18.34 -33.98 29.10
CA LYS A 583 -17.70 -33.09 30.10
C LYS A 583 -16.17 -33.26 30.14
N GLY A 584 -15.45 -32.51 29.30
CA GLY A 584 -13.99 -32.56 29.31
C GLY A 584 -13.46 -32.28 30.71
N GLU A 585 -12.43 -32.99 31.13
CA GLU A 585 -11.74 -32.70 32.39
C GLU A 585 -11.31 -31.22 32.42
N PRO A 586 -11.47 -30.52 33.55
CA PRO A 586 -11.06 -29.12 33.63
C PRO A 586 -9.56 -29.01 33.36
N LEU A 587 -9.17 -27.99 32.58
CA LEU A 587 -7.76 -27.67 32.36
C LEU A 587 -7.03 -27.52 33.71
N PRO A 588 -5.73 -27.85 33.80
CA PRO A 588 -4.96 -27.71 35.05
C PRO A 588 -4.91 -26.24 35.46
N GLY A 589 -5.06 -25.92 36.75
CA GLY A 589 -5.11 -24.53 37.19
C GLY A 589 -3.75 -23.81 37.05
N ILE A 590 -3.80 -22.54 36.65
CA ILE A 590 -2.60 -21.72 36.48
C ILE A 590 -1.91 -21.51 37.83
N SER A 591 -0.59 -21.62 37.83
CA SER A 591 0.26 -21.32 38.98
C SER A 591 1.35 -20.35 38.58
N GLN A 592 1.47 -19.24 39.31
CA GLN A 592 2.36 -18.15 38.94
C GLN A 592 2.75 -17.31 40.16
N GLU A 593 4.00 -16.83 40.17
CA GLU A 593 4.51 -15.83 41.10
C GLU A 593 5.03 -14.61 40.36
N ARG A 594 4.53 -13.43 40.70
CA ARG A 594 4.94 -12.17 40.06
C ARG A 594 4.92 -11.00 41.02
N LYS A 595 5.66 -9.94 40.65
CA LYS A 595 5.61 -8.64 41.30
C LYS A 595 4.58 -7.76 40.61
N THR A 596 3.86 -6.98 41.40
CA THR A 596 3.02 -5.88 40.92
C THR A 596 3.89 -4.66 40.62
N LYS A 597 3.29 -3.66 39.94
CA LYS A 597 3.81 -2.29 39.90
C LYS A 597 3.45 -1.50 41.17
N THR A 598 2.41 -1.91 41.88
CA THR A 598 2.10 -1.35 43.22
C THR A 598 3.28 -1.56 44.18
N PRO A 599 3.75 -0.52 44.89
CA PRO A 599 4.92 -0.63 45.76
C PRO A 599 4.61 -1.42 47.05
N ALA A 600 5.65 -1.98 47.66
CA ALA A 600 5.53 -2.77 48.88
C ALA A 600 4.94 -2.00 50.07
N THR A 601 5.18 -0.69 50.11
CA THR A 601 4.72 0.23 51.16
C THR A 601 3.26 0.61 51.05
N ALA A 602 2.60 0.40 49.89
CA ALA A 602 1.23 0.87 49.63
C ALA A 602 0.20 0.32 50.64
N PHE A 603 0.38 -0.93 51.07
CA PHE A 603 -0.50 -1.61 52.03
C PHE A 603 0.25 -2.03 53.31
N GLY A 604 1.46 -1.50 53.51
CA GLY A 604 2.41 -1.96 54.53
C GLY A 604 3.26 -3.14 54.09
N GLU A 605 4.58 -3.05 54.33
CA GLU A 605 5.56 -4.03 53.83
C GLU A 605 5.33 -5.46 54.37
N SER A 606 4.78 -5.57 55.59
CA SER A 606 4.46 -6.85 56.22
C SER A 606 3.39 -7.64 55.47
N MET A 607 2.48 -6.97 54.76
CA MET A 607 1.36 -7.60 54.05
C MET A 607 1.78 -8.27 52.75
N LYS A 608 2.91 -7.86 52.16
CA LYS A 608 3.46 -8.42 50.90
C LYS A 608 2.44 -8.44 49.75
N GLU A 609 1.52 -7.48 49.70
CA GLU A 609 0.52 -7.36 48.62
C GLU A 609 1.12 -7.00 47.25
N HIS A 610 2.40 -6.61 47.22
CA HIS A 610 3.17 -6.41 46.00
C HIS A 610 3.64 -7.72 45.33
N LEU A 611 3.47 -8.87 46.01
CA LEU A 611 3.86 -10.20 45.51
C LEU A 611 2.60 -11.04 45.23
N VAL A 612 2.24 -11.12 43.95
CA VAL A 612 1.15 -11.95 43.44
C VAL A 612 1.55 -13.42 43.49
N LEU A 613 0.72 -14.23 44.16
CA LEU A 613 0.84 -15.67 44.25
C LEU A 613 -0.47 -16.32 43.81
N ILE A 614 -0.43 -17.00 42.66
CA ILE A 614 -1.53 -17.81 42.14
C ILE A 614 -1.09 -19.27 42.17
N ARG A 615 -1.91 -20.16 42.73
CA ARG A 615 -1.64 -21.60 42.79
C ARG A 615 -2.90 -22.39 42.43
N ASP A 616 -2.81 -23.24 41.42
CA ASP A 616 -3.93 -24.03 40.86
C ASP A 616 -5.20 -23.20 40.59
N GLY A 617 -5.03 -21.97 40.10
CA GLY A 617 -6.14 -21.04 39.83
C GLY A 617 -6.64 -20.24 41.03
N HIS A 618 -6.12 -20.47 42.23
CA HIS A 618 -6.43 -19.67 43.42
C HIS A 618 -5.48 -18.48 43.55
N LEU A 619 -6.01 -17.26 43.60
CA LEU A 619 -5.27 -16.06 43.97
C LEU A 619 -5.11 -16.00 45.50
N LEU A 620 -3.94 -16.41 45.99
CA LEU A 620 -3.68 -16.54 47.42
C LEU A 620 -3.14 -15.25 48.05
N ARG A 621 -2.36 -14.48 47.30
CA ARG A 621 -1.74 -13.23 47.77
C ARG A 621 -1.56 -12.24 46.62
N GLY A 622 -1.55 -10.96 46.96
CA GLY A 622 -1.20 -9.86 46.07
C GLY A 622 -2.40 -9.24 45.38
N VAL A 623 -2.28 -7.95 45.08
CA VAL A 623 -3.28 -7.22 44.29
C VAL A 623 -3.04 -7.43 42.79
N LEU A 624 -4.10 -7.34 41.99
CA LEU A 624 -3.97 -7.38 40.54
C LEU A 624 -3.99 -5.96 39.99
N ASP A 625 -2.91 -5.58 39.32
CA ASP A 625 -2.75 -4.27 38.68
C ASP A 625 -2.42 -4.42 37.19
N LYS A 626 -1.88 -3.36 36.58
CA LYS A 626 -1.45 -3.37 35.17
C LYS A 626 -0.49 -4.52 34.85
N ALA A 627 0.31 -5.02 35.79
CA ALA A 627 1.21 -6.15 35.54
C ALA A 627 0.46 -7.49 35.38
N ALA A 628 -0.77 -7.61 35.88
CA ALA A 628 -1.56 -8.84 35.81
C ALA A 628 -2.41 -8.95 34.53
N PHE A 629 -3.01 -7.86 34.07
CA PHE A 629 -3.97 -7.89 32.95
C PHE A 629 -3.82 -6.73 31.95
N GLY A 630 -2.79 -5.89 32.11
CA GLY A 630 -2.39 -4.94 31.08
C GLY A 630 -1.56 -5.61 29.99
N ALA A 631 -1.21 -4.81 28.97
CA ALA A 631 -0.23 -5.17 27.96
C ALA A 631 1.17 -5.23 28.61
N THR A 632 1.50 -6.36 29.23
CA THR A 632 2.74 -6.56 29.99
C THR A 632 3.18 -8.01 29.87
N ASP A 633 4.48 -8.20 29.68
CA ASP A 633 5.08 -9.52 29.53
C ASP A 633 4.85 -10.39 30.76
N MET A 634 4.58 -11.67 30.51
CA MET A 634 4.34 -12.66 31.56
C MET A 634 3.23 -12.27 32.56
N SER A 635 2.28 -11.43 32.14
CA SER A 635 1.08 -11.12 32.92
C SER A 635 0.21 -12.37 33.13
N LEU A 636 -0.79 -12.31 34.01
CA LEU A 636 -1.74 -13.41 34.19
C LEU A 636 -2.47 -13.74 32.88
N VAL A 637 -2.86 -12.71 32.12
CA VAL A 637 -3.50 -12.89 30.82
C VAL A 637 -2.54 -13.52 29.80
N HIS A 638 -1.26 -13.13 29.82
CA HIS A 638 -0.25 -13.76 28.97
C HIS A 638 -0.01 -15.23 29.36
N ALA A 639 0.02 -15.55 30.66
CA ALA A 639 0.12 -16.94 31.12
C ALA A 639 -1.09 -17.78 30.67
N VAL A 640 -2.30 -17.21 30.67
CA VAL A 640 -3.51 -17.85 30.13
C VAL A 640 -3.41 -18.02 28.62
N HIS A 641 -2.91 -17.02 27.90
CA HIS A 641 -2.70 -17.10 26.45
C HIS A 641 -1.78 -18.28 26.09
N GLU A 642 -0.68 -18.44 26.83
CA GLU A 642 0.28 -19.52 26.61
C GLU A 642 -0.28 -20.90 27.02
N ALA A 643 -0.90 -20.98 28.20
CA ALA A 643 -1.35 -22.27 28.74
C ALA A 643 -2.65 -22.78 28.12
N TYR A 644 -3.60 -21.88 27.83
CA TYR A 644 -4.97 -22.22 27.43
C TYR A 644 -5.36 -21.69 26.04
N GLY A 645 -4.47 -20.92 25.39
CA GLY A 645 -4.67 -20.38 24.05
C GLY A 645 -5.32 -18.99 23.99
N PRO A 646 -5.29 -18.37 22.80
CA PRO A 646 -5.66 -16.97 22.60
C PRO A 646 -7.14 -16.68 22.91
N HIS A 647 -8.04 -17.59 22.57
CA HIS A 647 -9.48 -17.43 22.82
C HIS A 647 -9.79 -17.31 24.32
N LYS A 648 -9.20 -18.17 25.17
CA LYS A 648 -9.41 -18.11 26.63
C LYS A 648 -8.76 -16.87 27.26
N ALA A 649 -7.66 -16.37 26.70
CA ALA A 649 -7.09 -15.08 27.10
C ALA A 649 -8.02 -13.91 26.77
N GLY A 650 -8.63 -13.91 25.57
CA GLY A 650 -9.65 -12.94 25.16
C GLY A 650 -10.88 -12.95 26.09
N LEU A 651 -11.38 -14.14 26.43
CA LEU A 651 -12.47 -14.33 27.40
C LEU A 651 -12.12 -13.82 28.79
N LEU A 652 -10.90 -14.07 29.27
CA LEU A 652 -10.45 -13.56 30.57
C LEU A 652 -10.39 -12.03 30.56
N LEU A 653 -9.86 -11.40 29.51
CA LEU A 653 -9.82 -9.95 29.38
C LEU A 653 -11.22 -9.35 29.40
N ASN A 654 -12.17 -9.94 28.68
CA ASN A 654 -13.57 -9.51 28.66
C ASN A 654 -14.21 -9.64 30.05
N SER A 655 -14.00 -10.78 30.71
CA SER A 655 -14.57 -11.06 32.04
C SER A 655 -14.02 -10.11 33.11
N LEU A 656 -12.70 -9.87 33.09
CA LEU A 656 -12.05 -8.92 34.00
C LEU A 656 -12.51 -7.48 33.72
N GLY A 657 -12.61 -7.07 32.45
CA GLY A 657 -13.10 -5.74 32.07
C GLY A 657 -14.48 -5.46 32.66
N ARG A 658 -15.43 -6.37 32.44
CA ARG A 658 -16.80 -6.27 33.00
C ARG A 658 -16.82 -6.31 34.51
N LEU A 659 -16.05 -7.23 35.11
CA LEU A 659 -15.97 -7.37 36.57
C LEU A 659 -15.50 -6.07 37.22
N PHE A 660 -14.41 -5.49 36.73
CA PHE A 660 -13.85 -4.26 37.29
C PHE A 660 -14.76 -3.05 37.03
N THR A 661 -15.40 -2.98 35.85
CA THR A 661 -16.42 -1.95 35.56
C THR A 661 -17.61 -2.05 36.52
N ALA A 662 -18.17 -3.25 36.72
CA ALA A 662 -19.27 -3.47 37.66
C ALA A 662 -18.86 -3.16 39.11
N TYR A 663 -17.66 -3.59 39.52
CA TYR A 663 -17.15 -3.35 40.86
C TYR A 663 -17.01 -1.85 41.17
N ILE A 664 -16.43 -1.08 40.26
CA ILE A 664 -16.29 0.37 40.42
C ILE A 664 -17.65 1.05 40.46
N GLN A 665 -18.57 0.68 39.57
CA GLN A 665 -19.87 1.34 39.47
C GLN A 665 -20.78 1.08 40.68
N TYR A 666 -20.79 -0.16 41.19
CA TYR A 666 -21.76 -0.56 42.21
C TYR A 666 -21.23 -0.50 43.64
N TYR A 667 -19.92 -0.72 43.85
CA TYR A 667 -19.39 -0.97 45.20
C TYR A 667 -18.28 -0.02 45.64
N ALA A 668 -17.38 0.39 44.75
CA ALA A 668 -16.18 1.12 45.17
C ALA A 668 -16.19 2.62 44.83
N GLY A 669 -16.61 3.01 43.63
CA GLY A 669 -16.32 4.32 43.07
C GLY A 669 -14.81 4.61 42.92
N HIS A 670 -14.49 5.66 42.18
CA HIS A 670 -13.13 6.22 42.13
C HIS A 670 -13.22 7.73 41.93
N SER A 671 -12.38 8.49 42.65
CA SER A 671 -12.29 9.94 42.55
C SER A 671 -10.86 10.36 42.89
N CYS A 672 -10.38 11.41 42.24
CA CYS A 672 -9.18 12.14 42.62
C CYS A 672 -9.61 13.57 42.97
N ARG A 673 -9.22 14.07 44.13
CA ARG A 673 -9.60 15.37 44.67
C ARG A 673 -8.37 16.22 44.97
N MET A 674 -8.58 17.50 45.28
CA MET A 674 -7.48 18.41 45.64
C MET A 674 -6.72 17.90 46.87
N GLU A 675 -7.41 17.25 47.83
CA GLU A 675 -6.78 16.68 49.03
C GLU A 675 -5.72 15.61 48.73
N ASP A 676 -5.87 14.86 47.64
CA ASP A 676 -4.90 13.83 47.21
C ASP A 676 -3.58 14.44 46.70
N LEU A 677 -3.60 15.74 46.37
CA LEU A 677 -2.45 16.48 45.83
C LEU A 677 -1.75 17.34 46.90
N VAL A 678 -2.34 17.47 48.09
CA VAL A 678 -1.81 18.33 49.16
C VAL A 678 -0.74 17.59 49.96
N LEU A 679 0.44 18.18 50.05
CA LEU A 679 1.50 17.69 50.93
C LEU A 679 1.13 17.91 52.41
N LYS A 680 1.53 16.96 53.26
CA LYS A 680 1.48 17.18 54.71
C LYS A 680 2.40 18.35 55.10
N PRO A 681 2.07 19.12 56.16
CA PRO A 681 2.86 20.28 56.57
C PRO A 681 4.36 20.00 56.71
N ASP A 682 4.72 18.90 57.38
CA ASP A 682 6.12 18.49 57.59
C ASP A 682 6.85 18.24 56.25
N ALA A 683 6.17 17.58 55.30
CA ALA A 683 6.74 17.31 53.98
C ALA A 683 6.86 18.58 53.12
N ASP A 684 5.97 19.56 53.28
CA ASP A 684 6.11 20.85 52.59
C ASP A 684 7.25 21.69 53.19
N GLU A 685 7.51 21.58 54.50
CA GLU A 685 8.68 22.19 55.14
C GLU A 685 9.97 21.58 54.59
N ASP A 686 10.08 20.25 54.55
CA ASP A 686 11.21 19.53 53.94
C ASP A 686 11.42 19.96 52.48
N ARG A 687 10.34 20.06 51.70
CA ARG A 687 10.39 20.53 50.32
C ARG A 687 10.96 21.95 50.24
N ARG A 688 10.53 22.88 51.11
CA ARG A 688 11.02 24.27 51.14
C ARG A 688 12.51 24.31 51.48
N GLU A 689 12.98 23.47 52.40
CA GLU A 689 14.41 23.37 52.70
C GLU A 689 15.23 22.87 51.51
N LEU A 690 14.75 21.83 50.82
CA LEU A 690 15.42 21.29 49.62
C LEU A 690 15.54 22.36 48.53
N VAL A 691 14.48 23.13 48.30
CA VAL A 691 14.48 24.25 47.33
C VAL A 691 15.49 25.33 47.74
N LYS A 692 15.56 25.70 49.03
CA LYS A 692 16.57 26.65 49.53
C LYS A 692 17.99 26.17 49.30
N LYS A 693 18.27 24.88 49.56
CA LYS A 693 19.60 24.26 49.33
C LYS A 693 19.96 24.24 47.84
N ALA A 694 18.97 24.11 46.96
CA ALA A 694 19.16 24.09 45.51
C ALA A 694 19.35 25.49 44.87
N TYR A 695 18.91 26.58 45.53
CA TYR A 695 18.85 27.93 44.94
C TYR A 695 20.16 28.42 44.31
N ASN A 696 21.31 28.12 44.94
CA ASN A 696 22.62 28.56 44.45
C ASN A 696 23.39 27.50 43.65
N GLN A 697 22.80 26.32 43.39
CA GLN A 697 23.48 25.25 42.65
C GLN A 697 23.73 25.63 41.19
N GLY A 698 22.81 26.33 40.53
CA GLY A 698 22.98 26.80 39.15
C GLY A 698 24.14 27.81 39.01
N MET A 699 24.24 28.77 39.93
CA MET A 699 25.35 29.74 39.95
C MET A 699 26.69 29.08 40.25
N ARG A 700 26.71 28.07 41.14
CA ARG A 700 27.93 27.29 41.41
C ARG A 700 28.34 26.44 40.21
N ALA A 701 27.39 25.85 39.49
CA ALA A 701 27.66 25.11 38.26
C ALA A 701 28.17 26.03 37.13
N ALA A 702 27.55 27.21 36.96
CA ALA A 702 27.98 28.21 35.98
C ALA A 702 29.38 28.75 36.31
N LYS A 703 29.66 29.01 37.59
CA LYS A 703 30.99 29.40 38.05
C LYS A 703 32.01 28.28 37.84
N ALA A 704 31.69 27.04 38.19
CA ALA A 704 32.58 25.90 37.95
C ALA A 704 32.87 25.67 36.46
N TRP A 705 31.90 25.91 35.58
CA TRP A 705 32.10 25.89 34.13
C TRP A 705 33.03 27.03 33.68
N ALA A 706 32.80 28.26 34.15
CA ALA A 706 33.61 29.43 33.82
C ALA A 706 35.05 29.36 34.36
N ASP A 707 35.24 28.74 35.53
CA ASP A 707 36.54 28.55 36.20
C ASP A 707 37.30 27.34 35.65
N SER A 708 36.66 26.46 34.86
CA SER A 708 37.35 25.35 34.20
C SER A 708 38.07 25.87 32.94
N GLU A 709 39.39 25.66 32.83
CA GLU A 709 40.20 26.03 31.65
C GLU A 709 39.88 25.19 30.39
N GLY A 710 38.66 24.69 30.26
CA GLY A 710 38.16 23.79 29.21
C GLY A 710 37.43 24.47 28.06
N GLY A 711 37.72 25.74 27.78
CA GLY A 711 37.32 26.43 26.54
C GLY A 711 37.99 25.92 25.27
N LYS A 712 38.58 24.71 25.28
CA LYS A 712 39.19 24.04 24.12
C LYS A 712 38.97 22.52 24.20
N SER A 713 37.87 22.04 23.65
CA SER A 713 37.84 20.72 23.02
C SER A 713 36.91 20.76 21.83
N GLU A 714 37.48 20.45 20.67
CA GLU A 714 36.92 20.57 19.33
C GLU A 714 35.55 19.91 19.17
N ILE A 715 34.66 20.62 18.47
CA ILE A 715 33.53 20.01 17.78
C ILE A 715 34.13 19.17 16.63
N ARG A 716 34.00 17.85 16.72
CA ARG A 716 34.14 16.94 15.58
C ARG A 716 32.92 16.05 15.48
#